data_AF-A0A7S4SD63-F1
#
_entry.id   AF-A0A7S4SD63-F1
#
_cell.length_a   1.000
_cell.length_b   1.000
_cell.length_c   1.000
_cell.angle_alpha   90.00
_cell.angle_beta   90.00
_cell.angle_gamma   90.00
#
_symmetry.space_group_name_H-M   'P 1'
#
loop_
_entity.id
_entity.type
_entity.pdbx_description
1 polymer ?
#
loop_
_entity_poly.entity_id
_entity_poly.type
_entity_poly.pdbx_seq_one_letter_code
_entity_poly.pdbx_strand_id
1 'polypeptide(L)'
;LALLPCLQALGAPQIAVLICAMARTGSAPSANPFSMPPEMECFWLTRPDQQFETERSRSQGRDPRVWEKSTAASRYNSISRLRDEELPMAPLHPALQNELAVAKVKAMDEERPDDTFLTTIATKPAVGLAGPLRSKETDIRSYVQKKREVFLAHMASDVKKAEIVRLEEKAKMKEEALARSQQMLDEDTKKFEEFLQDRLARATKANKDAEAFTKKKQDKLQKIRQIKSRIEGVQSEIGKAKEVREECVRYKNFLLKLTPSEWKDEQRELKLARKAERRKRWISQQMAPILRSLAEEEEQQERKALEESAEAAERSKKRGKARRREEEEEAALREKERQARRKRFQRRMEDEERRIAASYEEVSSEEEDELYFKESHQLMDSFTELEEKNLFLIQSSQETEEMLDHLQNNFDRTKKDMYGKVQQLKDNIRHLERNIAREKQRGEELRRSYAEKAGTQVQDKTLGDLAQKVHDVYVRCGLSADGSLDPLQMLALIESKIEELISGLDEAYNEESSMVMQLEWIKEKERRERLKEFRKKEQQEKQEERLKASWLRSRAPVFKKTGKKIMFRSPPTFREKKEVTDTSEDEAHAQEHKVFGVYIDRRTQMPHTEAPVIEEMRRTSSAPRLVTSASSRVASPASPGVSSMRT
;
A
#
# COMPACT_ATOMS: atom_id res chain seq x y z
N LEU A 1 -16.33 -6.85 -11.36
CA LEU A 1 -16.44 -6.71 -12.83
C LEU A 1 -15.24 -7.40 -13.45
N ALA A 2 -15.49 -8.43 -14.29
CA ALA A 2 -14.51 -9.19 -15.08
C ALA A 2 -13.44 -9.96 -14.26
N LEU A 3 -12.88 -11.12 -14.62
CA LEU A 3 -13.03 -12.15 -15.66
C LEU A 3 -12.11 -13.28 -15.14
N LEU A 4 -12.47 -14.56 -15.27
CA LEU A 4 -11.50 -15.65 -15.27
C LEU A 4 -11.97 -16.74 -16.26
N PRO A 5 -11.15 -17.09 -17.28
CA PRO A 5 -11.37 -18.22 -18.17
C PRO A 5 -10.47 -19.42 -17.82
N CYS A 6 -10.95 -20.62 -18.21
CA CYS A 6 -10.27 -21.80 -18.80
C CYS A 6 -9.00 -22.39 -18.14
N LEU A 7 -8.67 -23.69 -18.14
CA LEU A 7 -9.16 -25.02 -18.58
C LEU A 7 -8.10 -25.98 -17.98
N GLN A 8 -8.42 -27.07 -17.24
CA GLN A 8 -8.66 -28.45 -17.73
C GLN A 8 -7.44 -29.41 -17.63
N ALA A 9 -7.72 -30.66 -17.21
CA ALA A 9 -7.02 -31.96 -17.43
C ALA A 9 -6.79 -32.76 -16.12
N LEU A 10 -7.09 -34.06 -15.92
CA LEU A 10 -7.62 -35.20 -16.70
C LEU A 10 -8.08 -36.30 -15.69
N GLY A 11 -9.31 -36.85 -15.77
CA GLY A 11 -9.64 -38.26 -16.14
C GLY A 11 -10.22 -39.07 -14.95
N ALA A 12 -11.28 -39.90 -14.98
CA ALA A 12 -12.23 -40.49 -15.95
C ALA A 12 -13.50 -40.97 -15.17
N PRO A 13 -14.42 -41.83 -15.69
CA PRO A 13 -15.50 -41.58 -16.65
C PRO A 13 -16.92 -41.72 -16.05
N GLN A 14 -17.91 -40.97 -16.57
CA GLN A 14 -19.34 -41.35 -16.52
C GLN A 14 -20.01 -41.05 -17.86
N ILE A 15 -20.73 -42.06 -18.34
CA ILE A 15 -21.51 -42.10 -19.58
C ILE A 15 -22.91 -41.58 -19.25
N ALA A 16 -23.29 -40.44 -19.81
CA ALA A 16 -24.67 -39.98 -19.91
C ALA A 16 -24.93 -39.63 -21.38
N VAL A 17 -25.82 -40.40 -22.00
CA VAL A 17 -26.14 -40.37 -23.43
C VAL A 17 -27.12 -39.24 -23.71
N LEU A 18 -26.77 -38.42 -24.69
CA LEU A 18 -27.59 -37.34 -25.23
C LEU A 18 -28.62 -37.88 -26.23
N ILE A 19 -29.81 -37.29 -26.17
CA ILE A 19 -30.96 -37.49 -27.03
C ILE A 19 -30.76 -36.70 -28.34
N CYS A 20 -31.01 -37.32 -29.49
CA CYS A 20 -32.05 -36.96 -30.47
C CYS A 20 -31.64 -37.28 -31.92
N ALA A 21 -32.26 -38.30 -32.52
CA ALA A 21 -32.60 -38.31 -33.94
C ALA A 21 -33.76 -39.29 -34.16
N MET A 22 -34.90 -38.73 -34.54
CA MET A 22 -35.93 -39.27 -35.45
C MET A 22 -37.32 -38.88 -34.95
N ALA A 23 -37.80 -37.78 -35.53
CA ALA A 23 -39.20 -37.41 -35.55
C ALA A 23 -40.02 -38.51 -36.26
N ARG A 24 -41.14 -38.92 -35.65
CA ARG A 24 -42.36 -39.34 -36.36
C ARG A 24 -43.56 -39.17 -35.43
N THR A 25 -44.33 -38.15 -35.80
CA THR A 25 -45.72 -37.78 -35.49
C THR A 25 -46.65 -38.87 -34.95
N GLY A 26 -47.43 -38.54 -33.91
CA GLY A 26 -48.66 -39.28 -33.57
C GLY A 26 -49.13 -39.10 -32.12
N SER A 27 -49.99 -38.10 -31.91
CA SER A 27 -50.72 -37.73 -30.67
C SER A 27 -51.21 -38.89 -29.76
N ALA A 28 -50.85 -38.85 -28.47
CA ALA A 28 -51.67 -39.36 -27.36
C ALA A 28 -51.37 -38.59 -26.05
N PRO A 29 -52.37 -38.22 -25.23
CA PRO A 29 -52.17 -37.51 -23.98
C PRO A 29 -51.65 -38.43 -22.87
N SER A 30 -50.91 -37.81 -21.95
CA SER A 30 -50.23 -38.39 -20.80
C SER A 30 -51.11 -39.26 -19.89
N ALA A 31 -50.77 -40.54 -19.75
CA ALA A 31 -51.20 -41.37 -18.63
C ALA A 31 -49.96 -41.78 -17.81
N ASN A 32 -50.02 -41.53 -16.51
CA ASN A 32 -48.93 -41.72 -15.55
C ASN A 32 -48.60 -43.23 -15.40
N PRO A 33 -47.33 -43.66 -15.58
CA PRO A 33 -46.94 -45.08 -15.49
C PRO A 33 -47.05 -45.67 -14.07
N PHE A 34 -47.48 -44.90 -13.08
CA PHE A 34 -47.69 -45.34 -11.69
C PHE A 34 -49.13 -45.18 -11.18
N SER A 35 -50.14 -45.09 -12.05
CA SER A 35 -51.54 -45.22 -11.60
C SER A 35 -52.00 -46.68 -11.60
N MET A 36 -52.50 -47.15 -10.45
CA MET A 36 -53.08 -48.50 -10.33
C MET A 36 -54.37 -48.60 -11.16
N PRO A 37 -54.52 -49.63 -12.04
CA PRO A 37 -55.75 -49.84 -12.80
C PRO A 37 -56.96 -50.08 -11.88
N PRO A 38 -58.18 -49.66 -12.27
CA PRO A 38 -59.40 -49.91 -11.49
C PRO A 38 -59.57 -51.41 -11.20
N GLU A 39 -60.01 -51.74 -9.98
CA GLU A 39 -60.03 -53.09 -9.39
C GLU A 39 -60.76 -54.18 -10.21
N MET A 40 -61.52 -53.81 -11.25
CA MET A 40 -62.21 -54.73 -12.15
C MET A 40 -61.31 -55.33 -13.25
N GLU A 41 -60.10 -54.80 -13.49
CA GLU A 41 -59.21 -55.30 -14.55
C GLU A 41 -58.22 -56.39 -14.10
N CYS A 42 -57.97 -56.50 -12.79
CA CYS A 42 -57.06 -57.52 -12.24
C CYS A 42 -57.57 -58.96 -12.45
N PHE A 43 -58.89 -59.15 -12.61
CA PHE A 43 -59.50 -60.46 -12.79
C PHE A 43 -59.27 -61.05 -14.19
N TRP A 44 -59.05 -60.21 -15.20
CA TRP A 44 -58.92 -60.63 -16.60
C TRP A 44 -57.50 -61.04 -17.01
N LEU A 45 -56.49 -60.72 -16.20
CA LEU A 45 -55.07 -61.03 -16.46
C LEU A 45 -54.60 -62.37 -15.89
N THR A 46 -55.43 -63.07 -15.11
CA THR A 46 -54.98 -64.27 -14.36
C THR A 46 -55.37 -65.60 -15.03
N ARG A 47 -56.13 -65.62 -16.13
CA ARG A 47 -56.57 -66.88 -16.79
C ARG A 47 -56.63 -66.79 -18.33
N PRO A 48 -55.48 -66.80 -19.03
CA PRO A 48 -55.46 -66.90 -20.49
C PRO A 48 -56.10 -68.21 -21.02
N ASP A 49 -56.08 -69.28 -20.22
CA ASP A 49 -56.58 -70.60 -20.62
C ASP A 49 -58.10 -70.65 -20.83
N GLN A 50 -58.88 -69.92 -20.01
CA GLN A 50 -60.33 -69.90 -20.15
C GLN A 50 -60.80 -69.21 -21.43
N GLN A 51 -60.06 -68.20 -21.90
CA GLN A 51 -60.35 -67.51 -23.16
C GLN A 51 -60.04 -68.42 -24.37
N PHE A 52 -58.90 -69.10 -24.36
CA PHE A 52 -58.57 -70.08 -25.39
C PHE A 52 -59.58 -71.25 -25.44
N GLU A 53 -60.07 -71.74 -24.31
CA GLU A 53 -61.08 -72.80 -24.27
C GLU A 53 -62.47 -72.33 -24.74
N THR A 54 -62.87 -71.09 -24.42
CA THR A 54 -64.14 -70.52 -24.90
C THR A 54 -64.08 -70.18 -26.39
N GLU A 55 -62.94 -69.71 -26.92
CA GLU A 55 -62.73 -69.51 -28.36
C GLU A 55 -62.60 -70.83 -29.13
N ARG A 56 -62.02 -71.86 -28.52
CA ARG A 56 -61.97 -73.23 -29.08
C ARG A 56 -63.36 -73.86 -29.15
N SER A 57 -64.19 -73.65 -28.11
CA SER A 57 -65.59 -74.09 -28.10
C SER A 57 -66.45 -73.31 -29.10
N ARG A 58 -66.20 -72.00 -29.26
CA ARG A 58 -66.87 -71.15 -30.26
C ARG A 58 -66.47 -71.47 -31.69
N SER A 59 -65.21 -71.87 -31.93
CA SER A 59 -64.74 -72.28 -33.26
C SER A 59 -65.21 -73.67 -33.66
N GLN A 60 -65.36 -74.61 -32.71
CA GLN A 60 -66.00 -75.91 -32.98
C GLN A 60 -67.51 -75.80 -33.27
N GLY A 61 -68.19 -74.74 -32.80
CA GLY A 61 -69.61 -74.50 -33.04
C GLY A 61 -69.95 -73.70 -34.30
N ARG A 62 -68.98 -73.38 -35.17
CA ARG A 62 -69.22 -72.48 -36.31
C ARG A 62 -70.02 -73.09 -37.46
N ASP A 63 -70.01 -74.41 -37.67
CA ASP A 63 -70.74 -75.04 -38.79
C ASP A 63 -71.37 -76.40 -38.43
N PRO A 64 -72.46 -76.47 -37.64
CA PRO A 64 -73.26 -77.68 -37.51
C PRO A 64 -74.15 -77.89 -38.75
N ARG A 65 -74.38 -79.15 -39.14
CA ARG A 65 -75.31 -79.49 -40.22
C ARG A 65 -76.73 -79.12 -39.81
N VAL A 66 -77.63 -78.91 -40.77
CA VAL A 66 -78.97 -78.33 -40.51
C VAL A 66 -79.80 -79.14 -39.49
N TRP A 67 -79.62 -80.47 -39.42
CA TRP A 67 -80.28 -81.34 -38.45
C TRP A 67 -79.60 -81.41 -37.07
N GLU A 68 -78.38 -80.87 -36.92
CA GLU A 68 -77.64 -80.80 -35.65
C GLU A 68 -77.91 -79.49 -34.89
N LYS A 69 -78.63 -78.54 -35.53
CA LYS A 69 -79.02 -77.28 -34.92
C LYS A 69 -80.22 -77.52 -34.00
N SER A 70 -80.01 -77.47 -32.68
CA SER A 70 -81.10 -77.51 -31.71
C SER A 70 -81.94 -76.23 -31.80
N THR A 71 -83.25 -76.38 -31.96
CA THR A 71 -84.19 -75.25 -31.99
C THR A 71 -84.26 -74.61 -30.60
N ALA A 72 -84.48 -73.30 -30.50
CA ALA A 72 -84.48 -72.57 -29.24
C ALA A 72 -85.42 -73.18 -28.15
N ALA A 73 -86.51 -73.84 -28.56
CA ALA A 73 -87.41 -74.55 -27.67
C ALA A 73 -86.78 -75.80 -26.99
N SER A 74 -85.79 -76.45 -27.61
CA SER A 74 -85.07 -77.61 -27.05
C SER A 74 -84.09 -77.20 -25.93
N ARG A 75 -83.56 -75.97 -25.96
CA ARG A 75 -82.60 -75.48 -24.95
C ARG A 75 -83.24 -75.06 -23.62
N TYR A 76 -84.54 -74.76 -23.62
CA TYR A 76 -85.25 -74.26 -22.43
C TYR A 76 -86.00 -75.36 -21.66
N ASN A 77 -86.14 -76.57 -22.21
CA ASN A 77 -86.93 -77.65 -21.57
C ASN A 77 -86.10 -78.61 -20.69
N SER A 78 -84.83 -78.33 -20.41
CA SER A 78 -83.98 -79.15 -19.53
C SER A 78 -84.10 -78.77 -18.06
N ILE A 79 -85.32 -78.51 -17.58
CA ILE A 79 -85.62 -78.38 -16.15
C ILE A 79 -86.78 -79.33 -15.83
N SER A 80 -86.48 -80.63 -15.84
CA SER A 80 -87.30 -81.65 -15.19
C SER A 80 -86.64 -82.06 -13.88
N ARG A 81 -87.48 -82.25 -12.84
CA ARG A 81 -87.08 -82.62 -11.48
C ARG A 81 -86.44 -84.01 -11.49
N LEU A 82 -85.19 -84.08 -11.02
CA LEU A 82 -84.40 -85.30 -10.89
C LEU A 82 -85.09 -86.32 -9.96
N ARG A 83 -85.16 -87.58 -10.39
CA ARG A 83 -85.46 -88.75 -9.54
C ARG A 83 -84.15 -89.37 -9.06
N ASP A 84 -84.16 -90.05 -7.92
CA ASP A 84 -82.97 -90.64 -7.27
C ASP A 84 -82.20 -91.67 -8.12
N GLU A 85 -82.74 -92.14 -9.25
CA GLU A 85 -82.04 -93.02 -10.20
C GLU A 85 -81.15 -92.26 -11.21
N GLU A 86 -81.19 -90.92 -11.24
CA GLU A 86 -80.40 -90.07 -12.14
C GLU A 86 -79.30 -89.27 -11.42
N LEU A 87 -78.87 -89.71 -10.24
CA LEU A 87 -77.60 -89.27 -9.65
C LEU A 87 -76.46 -89.79 -10.54
N PRO A 88 -75.72 -88.93 -11.27
CA PRO A 88 -74.54 -89.38 -11.98
C PRO A 88 -73.47 -89.64 -10.92
N MET A 89 -73.29 -90.91 -10.53
CA MET A 89 -71.97 -91.33 -10.11
C MET A 89 -71.03 -90.94 -11.26
N ALA A 90 -70.09 -90.04 -10.98
CA ALA A 90 -69.10 -89.60 -11.96
C ALA A 90 -68.53 -90.85 -12.66
N PRO A 91 -68.44 -90.87 -14.00
CA PRO A 91 -67.91 -92.03 -14.71
C PRO A 91 -66.53 -92.36 -14.15
N LEU A 92 -66.38 -93.55 -13.59
CA LEU A 92 -65.10 -94.06 -13.11
C LEU A 92 -64.07 -93.95 -14.25
N HIS A 93 -62.85 -93.53 -13.91
CA HIS A 93 -61.75 -93.35 -14.84
C HIS A 93 -61.66 -94.53 -15.83
N PRO A 94 -61.39 -94.32 -17.14
CA PRO A 94 -61.48 -95.37 -18.17
C PRO A 94 -60.71 -96.66 -17.86
N ALA A 95 -59.62 -96.54 -17.09
CA ALA A 95 -58.85 -97.68 -16.59
C ALA A 95 -59.65 -98.57 -15.61
N LEU A 96 -60.37 -97.97 -14.66
CA LEU A 96 -61.26 -98.69 -13.72
C LEU A 96 -62.46 -99.30 -14.45
N GLN A 97 -62.95 -98.64 -15.49
CA GLN A 97 -64.04 -99.16 -16.32
C GLN A 97 -63.62 -100.42 -17.10
N ASN A 98 -62.40 -100.42 -17.64
CA ASN A 98 -61.82 -101.58 -18.31
C ASN A 98 -61.49 -102.71 -17.33
N GLU A 99 -60.97 -102.40 -16.14
CA GLU A 99 -60.70 -103.41 -15.12
C GLU A 99 -61.97 -104.05 -14.55
N LEU A 100 -63.03 -103.27 -14.33
CA LEU A 100 -64.34 -103.79 -13.94
C LEU A 100 -64.98 -104.63 -15.05
N ALA A 101 -64.77 -104.27 -16.33
CA ALA A 101 -65.20 -105.09 -17.45
C ALA A 101 -64.44 -106.42 -17.49
N VAL A 102 -63.12 -106.42 -17.27
CA VAL A 102 -62.30 -107.64 -17.21
C VAL A 102 -62.67 -108.51 -16.00
N ALA A 103 -62.93 -107.92 -14.84
CA ALA A 103 -63.42 -108.65 -13.67
C ALA A 103 -64.82 -109.25 -13.92
N LYS A 104 -65.67 -108.55 -14.66
CA LYS A 104 -67.00 -109.06 -15.07
C LYS A 104 -66.89 -110.22 -16.06
N VAL A 105 -65.91 -110.21 -16.97
CA VAL A 105 -65.62 -111.35 -17.87
C VAL A 105 -65.05 -112.53 -17.08
N LYS A 106 -64.11 -112.31 -16.16
CA LYS A 106 -63.57 -113.37 -15.28
C LYS A 106 -64.65 -114.02 -14.41
N ALA A 107 -65.56 -113.22 -13.85
CA ALA A 107 -66.70 -113.74 -13.09
C ALA A 107 -67.66 -114.58 -13.97
N MET A 108 -67.83 -114.24 -15.25
CA MET A 108 -68.64 -115.05 -16.18
C MET A 108 -67.92 -116.34 -16.62
N ASP A 109 -66.58 -116.36 -16.64
CA ASP A 109 -65.78 -117.54 -16.99
C ASP A 109 -65.63 -118.55 -15.83
N GLU A 110 -65.75 -118.12 -14.57
CA GLU A 110 -65.77 -118.99 -13.38
C GLU A 110 -67.15 -119.64 -13.12
N GLU A 111 -68.23 -119.16 -13.75
CA GLU A 111 -69.58 -119.75 -13.70
C GLU A 111 -69.76 -120.90 -14.72
N ARG A 112 -68.79 -121.82 -14.85
CA ARG A 112 -69.08 -123.17 -15.37
C ARG A 112 -69.56 -124.04 -14.20
N PRO A 113 -70.86 -124.36 -14.09
CA PRO A 113 -71.31 -125.26 -13.05
C PRO A 113 -70.69 -126.65 -13.27
N ASP A 114 -69.90 -127.12 -12.32
CA ASP A 114 -69.42 -128.49 -12.27
C ASP A 114 -70.62 -129.44 -12.08
N ASP A 115 -71.03 -130.13 -13.16
CA ASP A 115 -72.10 -131.14 -13.21
C ASP A 115 -71.79 -132.43 -12.38
N THR A 116 -70.94 -132.34 -11.37
CA THR A 116 -70.43 -133.49 -10.59
C THR A 116 -71.12 -133.70 -9.23
N PHE A 117 -72.14 -132.90 -8.90
CA PHE A 117 -72.88 -133.07 -7.64
C PHE A 117 -74.02 -134.11 -7.71
N LEU A 118 -74.58 -134.39 -8.89
CA LEU A 118 -75.63 -135.41 -9.07
C LEU A 118 -75.10 -136.86 -9.01
N THR A 119 -73.79 -137.08 -9.24
CA THR A 119 -73.15 -138.41 -9.21
C THR A 119 -72.54 -138.78 -7.86
N THR A 120 -72.25 -137.80 -7.00
CA THR A 120 -71.56 -138.02 -5.71
C THR A 120 -72.49 -138.26 -4.52
N ILE A 121 -73.79 -137.96 -4.65
CA ILE A 121 -74.82 -138.25 -3.62
C ILE A 121 -75.34 -139.70 -3.70
N ALA A 122 -75.18 -140.37 -4.85
CA ALA A 122 -75.61 -141.77 -5.02
C ALA A 122 -74.66 -142.80 -4.38
N THR A 123 -73.43 -142.41 -3.97
CA THR A 123 -72.37 -143.36 -3.56
C THR A 123 -71.78 -143.12 -2.17
N LYS A 124 -72.33 -142.20 -1.36
CA LYS A 124 -71.93 -142.01 0.05
C LYS A 124 -73.15 -141.97 0.99
N PRO A 125 -73.40 -143.00 1.81
CA PRO A 125 -74.36 -142.88 2.89
C PRO A 125 -73.81 -141.89 3.92
N ALA A 126 -74.48 -140.75 4.09
CA ALA A 126 -74.26 -139.85 5.21
C ALA A 126 -74.66 -140.57 6.52
N VAL A 127 -73.66 -141.16 7.15
CA VAL A 127 -73.70 -141.67 8.52
C VAL A 127 -73.87 -140.44 9.43
N GLY A 128 -75.08 -140.22 9.96
CA GLY A 128 -75.26 -139.19 10.99
C GLY A 128 -76.65 -138.55 11.12
N LEU A 129 -77.57 -138.74 10.17
CA LEU A 129 -78.91 -138.10 10.21
C LEU A 129 -80.09 -139.04 9.91
N ALA A 130 -79.88 -140.36 9.99
CA ALA A 130 -80.91 -141.38 9.79
C ALA A 130 -81.51 -141.89 11.12
N GLY A 131 -81.80 -140.98 12.05
CA GLY A 131 -82.22 -141.27 13.43
C GLY A 131 -83.72 -141.51 13.68
N PRO A 132 -84.66 -141.02 12.84
CA PRO A 132 -86.06 -141.45 12.97
C PRO A 132 -86.80 -141.71 11.63
N LEU A 133 -86.14 -142.30 10.63
CA LEU A 133 -86.80 -142.68 9.34
C LEU A 133 -86.86 -144.18 9.06
N ARG A 134 -86.71 -145.01 10.10
CA ARG A 134 -87.06 -146.44 10.07
C ARG A 134 -88.28 -146.69 10.97
N SER A 135 -89.41 -146.08 10.62
CA SER A 135 -90.72 -146.44 11.15
C SER A 135 -91.64 -146.77 9.97
N LYS A 136 -92.41 -147.84 10.11
CA LYS A 136 -93.14 -148.56 9.06
C LYS A 136 -94.29 -147.71 8.50
N GLU A 137 -94.09 -147.07 7.35
CA GLU A 137 -95.18 -146.51 6.53
C GLU A 137 -95.28 -147.33 5.24
N THR A 138 -96.45 -147.92 4.99
CA THR A 138 -96.72 -148.93 3.95
C THR A 138 -96.99 -148.36 2.56
N ASP A 139 -96.75 -147.07 2.31
CA ASP A 139 -97.01 -146.43 1.02
C ASP A 139 -95.73 -145.81 0.44
N ILE A 140 -95.20 -146.44 -0.61
CA ILE A 140 -93.99 -146.02 -1.32
C ILE A 140 -94.15 -144.58 -1.85
N ARG A 141 -95.39 -144.15 -2.14
CA ARG A 141 -95.69 -142.83 -2.68
C ARG A 141 -95.39 -141.69 -1.70
N SER A 142 -95.66 -141.86 -0.41
CA SER A 142 -95.42 -140.82 0.61
C SER A 142 -93.92 -140.65 0.91
N TYR A 143 -93.15 -141.74 0.87
CA TYR A 143 -91.70 -141.70 1.01
C TYR A 143 -91.04 -140.95 -0.16
N VAL A 144 -91.47 -141.24 -1.39
CA VAL A 144 -91.00 -140.53 -2.59
C VAL A 144 -91.38 -139.05 -2.54
N GLN A 145 -92.58 -138.72 -2.05
CA GLN A 145 -93.03 -137.34 -1.86
C GLN A 145 -92.15 -136.58 -0.86
N LYS A 146 -91.91 -137.12 0.34
CA LYS A 146 -91.02 -136.51 1.36
C LYS A 146 -89.58 -136.37 0.84
N LYS A 147 -89.06 -137.35 0.08
CA LYS A 147 -87.74 -137.26 -0.56
C LYS A 147 -87.67 -136.15 -1.62
N ARG A 148 -88.74 -135.95 -2.40
CA ARG A 148 -88.85 -134.83 -3.35
C ARG A 148 -88.93 -133.49 -2.63
N GLU A 149 -89.69 -133.39 -1.55
CA GLU A 149 -89.79 -132.17 -0.73
C GLU A 149 -88.43 -131.81 -0.11
N VAL A 150 -87.71 -132.79 0.43
CA VAL A 150 -86.34 -132.59 0.94
C VAL A 150 -85.39 -132.17 -0.18
N PHE A 151 -85.49 -132.76 -1.37
CA PHE A 151 -84.67 -132.38 -2.52
C PHE A 151 -84.97 -130.97 -3.02
N LEU A 152 -86.25 -130.58 -3.11
CA LEU A 152 -86.65 -129.23 -3.50
C LEU A 152 -86.18 -128.19 -2.48
N ALA A 153 -86.26 -128.49 -1.17
CA ALA A 153 -85.73 -127.62 -0.13
C ALA A 153 -84.20 -127.51 -0.20
N HIS A 154 -83.51 -128.61 -0.50
CA HIS A 154 -82.06 -128.62 -0.69
C HIS A 154 -81.65 -127.79 -1.91
N MET A 155 -82.29 -128.03 -3.06
CA MET A 155 -82.09 -127.25 -4.29
C MET A 155 -82.38 -125.75 -4.06
N ALA A 156 -83.46 -125.41 -3.34
CA ALA A 156 -83.75 -124.02 -2.99
C ALA A 156 -82.72 -123.41 -2.02
N SER A 157 -82.17 -124.21 -1.10
CA SER A 157 -81.08 -123.79 -0.21
C SER A 157 -79.79 -123.54 -0.99
N ASP A 158 -79.46 -124.41 -1.93
CA ASP A 158 -78.23 -124.30 -2.72
C ASP A 158 -78.31 -123.15 -3.75
N VAL A 159 -79.48 -122.93 -4.37
CA VAL A 159 -79.74 -121.72 -5.18
C VAL A 159 -79.57 -120.44 -4.34
N LYS A 160 -80.08 -120.42 -3.09
CA LYS A 160 -79.90 -119.28 -2.20
C LYS A 160 -78.44 -119.10 -1.78
N LYS A 161 -77.70 -120.18 -1.49
CA LYS A 161 -76.27 -120.12 -1.15
C LYS A 161 -75.45 -119.60 -2.33
N ALA A 162 -75.71 -120.10 -3.54
CA ALA A 162 -75.04 -119.62 -4.75
C ALA A 162 -75.35 -118.14 -5.01
N GLU A 163 -76.60 -117.72 -4.82
CA GLU A 163 -76.98 -116.31 -4.95
C GLU A 163 -76.36 -115.43 -3.86
N ILE A 164 -76.22 -115.93 -2.62
CA ILE A 164 -75.51 -115.24 -1.53
C ILE A 164 -74.04 -115.04 -1.91
N VAL A 165 -73.35 -116.08 -2.37
CA VAL A 165 -71.94 -115.99 -2.81
C VAL A 165 -71.79 -114.97 -3.95
N ARG A 166 -72.69 -115.00 -4.93
CA ARG A 166 -72.70 -114.02 -6.04
C ARG A 166 -72.91 -112.58 -5.56
N LEU A 167 -73.77 -112.36 -4.56
CA LEU A 167 -73.97 -111.04 -3.96
C LEU A 167 -72.76 -110.62 -3.10
N GLU A 168 -72.14 -111.55 -2.39
CA GLU A 168 -70.90 -111.32 -1.61
C GLU A 168 -69.73 -110.96 -2.52
N GLU A 169 -69.56 -111.62 -3.67
CA GLU A 169 -68.55 -111.27 -4.67
C GLU A 169 -68.78 -109.88 -5.25
N LYS A 170 -70.02 -109.53 -5.59
CA LYS A 170 -70.37 -108.17 -6.03
C LYS A 170 -70.16 -107.13 -4.93
N ALA A 171 -70.41 -107.48 -3.68
CA ALA A 171 -70.13 -106.61 -2.54
C ALA A 171 -68.61 -106.40 -2.39
N LYS A 172 -67.80 -107.47 -2.44
CA LYS A 172 -66.33 -107.39 -2.41
C LYS A 172 -65.76 -106.54 -3.53
N MET A 173 -66.23 -106.72 -4.77
CA MET A 173 -65.79 -105.90 -5.90
C MET A 173 -66.13 -104.41 -5.71
N LYS A 174 -67.27 -104.09 -5.11
CA LYS A 174 -67.64 -102.71 -4.77
C LYS A 174 -66.81 -102.17 -3.61
N GLU A 175 -66.55 -102.96 -2.58
CA GLU A 175 -65.68 -102.60 -1.46
C GLU A 175 -64.26 -102.33 -1.94
N GLU A 176 -63.71 -103.16 -2.81
CA GLU A 176 -62.39 -102.95 -3.43
C GLU A 176 -62.37 -101.69 -4.30
N ALA A 177 -63.42 -101.44 -5.10
CA ALA A 177 -63.51 -100.23 -5.91
C ALA A 177 -63.61 -98.96 -5.03
N LEU A 178 -64.38 -99.02 -3.94
CA LEU A 178 -64.47 -97.95 -2.94
C LEU A 178 -63.13 -97.73 -2.24
N ALA A 179 -62.45 -98.80 -1.83
CA ALA A 179 -61.14 -98.73 -1.19
C ALA A 179 -60.09 -98.09 -2.10
N ARG A 180 -60.07 -98.44 -3.40
CA ARG A 180 -59.19 -97.79 -4.39
C ARG A 180 -59.54 -96.31 -4.57
N SER A 181 -60.83 -95.97 -4.62
CA SER A 181 -61.24 -94.55 -4.72
C SER A 181 -60.87 -93.76 -3.46
N GLN A 182 -60.98 -94.35 -2.27
CA GLN A 182 -60.54 -93.74 -1.02
C GLN A 182 -59.02 -93.53 -1.03
N GLN A 183 -58.25 -94.53 -1.44
CA GLN A 183 -56.79 -94.41 -1.56
C GLN A 183 -56.37 -93.29 -2.52
N MET A 184 -57.02 -93.17 -3.69
CA MET A 184 -56.76 -92.08 -4.63
C MET A 184 -57.06 -90.70 -4.02
N LEU A 185 -58.16 -90.58 -3.26
CA LEU A 185 -58.49 -89.33 -2.55
C LEU A 185 -57.49 -89.02 -1.43
N ASP A 186 -57.02 -90.02 -0.70
CA ASP A 186 -55.99 -89.86 0.33
C ASP A 186 -54.66 -89.41 -0.30
N GLU A 187 -54.28 -89.97 -1.45
CA GLU A 187 -53.11 -89.54 -2.21
C GLU A 187 -53.23 -88.10 -2.70
N ASP A 188 -54.39 -87.71 -3.23
CA ASP A 188 -54.61 -86.34 -3.69
C ASP A 188 -54.66 -85.36 -2.51
N THR A 189 -55.19 -85.78 -1.36
CA THR A 189 -55.13 -84.99 -0.12
C THR A 189 -53.69 -84.79 0.32
N LYS A 190 -52.85 -85.85 0.30
CA LYS A 190 -51.41 -85.75 0.60
C LYS A 190 -50.69 -84.80 -0.37
N LYS A 191 -50.94 -84.95 -1.68
CA LYS A 191 -50.36 -84.04 -2.70
C LYS A 191 -50.79 -82.58 -2.46
N PHE A 192 -52.03 -82.35 -2.05
CA PHE A 192 -52.53 -81.03 -1.73
C PHE A 192 -51.88 -80.45 -0.47
N GLU A 193 -51.73 -81.26 0.58
CA GLU A 193 -51.00 -80.89 1.79
C GLU A 193 -49.53 -80.56 1.48
N GLU A 194 -48.86 -81.38 0.68
CA GLU A 194 -47.49 -81.13 0.19
C GLU A 194 -47.43 -79.83 -0.62
N PHE A 195 -48.39 -79.58 -1.52
CA PHE A 195 -48.45 -78.34 -2.29
C PHE A 195 -48.62 -77.11 -1.40
N LEU A 196 -49.48 -77.19 -0.38
CA LEU A 196 -49.66 -76.11 0.61
C LEU A 196 -48.38 -75.90 1.42
N GLN A 197 -47.75 -76.97 1.90
CA GLN A 197 -46.49 -76.91 2.63
C GLN A 197 -45.38 -76.28 1.76
N ASP A 198 -45.24 -76.68 0.51
CA ASP A 198 -44.27 -76.12 -0.43
C ASP A 198 -44.53 -74.65 -0.75
N ARG A 199 -45.81 -74.26 -0.89
CA ARG A 199 -46.17 -72.87 -1.12
C ARG A 199 -45.90 -72.01 0.12
N LEU A 200 -46.25 -72.49 1.31
CA LEU A 200 -45.95 -71.82 2.58
C LEU A 200 -44.43 -71.73 2.82
N ALA A 201 -43.68 -72.79 2.50
CA ALA A 201 -42.22 -72.79 2.55
C ALA A 201 -41.62 -71.77 1.58
N ARG A 202 -42.15 -71.66 0.35
CA ARG A 202 -41.73 -70.63 -0.61
C ARG A 202 -42.08 -69.22 -0.15
N ALA A 203 -43.28 -68.99 0.38
CA ALA A 203 -43.69 -67.69 0.91
C ALA A 203 -42.85 -67.26 2.13
N THR A 204 -42.59 -68.18 3.06
CA THR A 204 -41.73 -67.91 4.22
C THR A 204 -40.27 -67.69 3.82
N LYS A 205 -39.73 -68.42 2.85
CA LYS A 205 -38.40 -68.13 2.26
C LYS A 205 -38.35 -66.73 1.65
N ALA A 206 -39.35 -66.36 0.85
CA ALA A 206 -39.43 -65.02 0.27
C ALA A 206 -39.50 -63.91 1.33
N ASN A 207 -40.26 -64.11 2.41
CA ASN A 207 -40.29 -63.18 3.54
C ASN A 207 -38.94 -63.08 4.25
N LYS A 208 -38.28 -64.21 4.53
CA LYS A 208 -36.93 -64.23 5.12
C LYS A 208 -35.91 -63.51 4.25
N ASP A 209 -35.97 -63.71 2.93
CA ASP A 209 -35.10 -63.03 1.99
C ASP A 209 -35.38 -61.52 1.97
N ALA A 210 -36.66 -61.11 1.97
CA ALA A 210 -37.04 -59.70 2.08
C ALA A 210 -36.54 -59.07 3.39
N GLU A 211 -36.69 -59.74 4.53
CA GLU A 211 -36.14 -59.32 5.82
C GLU A 211 -34.61 -59.23 5.81
N ALA A 212 -33.94 -60.18 5.16
CA ALA A 212 -32.49 -60.14 5.01
C ALA A 212 -32.03 -58.94 4.16
N PHE A 213 -32.75 -58.61 3.08
CA PHE A 213 -32.47 -57.42 2.26
C PHE A 213 -32.75 -56.12 3.01
N THR A 214 -33.83 -56.04 3.79
CA THR A 214 -34.12 -54.85 4.60
C THR A 214 -33.09 -54.67 5.71
N LYS A 215 -32.65 -55.74 6.36
CA LYS A 215 -31.54 -55.72 7.32
C LYS A 215 -30.24 -55.21 6.69
N LYS A 216 -29.82 -55.75 5.54
CA LYS A 216 -28.65 -55.27 4.80
C LYS A 216 -28.77 -53.78 4.41
N LYS A 217 -29.97 -53.32 4.05
CA LYS A 217 -30.23 -51.89 3.78
C LYS A 217 -30.08 -51.04 5.04
N GLN A 218 -30.63 -51.47 6.16
CA GLN A 218 -30.51 -50.78 7.46
C GLN A 218 -29.05 -50.70 7.90
N ASP A 219 -28.28 -51.77 7.79
CA ASP A 219 -26.84 -51.79 8.11
C ASP A 219 -26.06 -50.79 7.25
N LYS A 220 -26.34 -50.73 5.94
CA LYS A 220 -25.73 -49.73 5.05
C LYS A 220 -26.13 -48.31 5.43
N LEU A 221 -27.38 -48.06 5.79
CA LEU A 221 -27.85 -46.74 6.25
C LEU A 221 -27.20 -46.33 7.58
N GLN A 222 -26.99 -47.27 8.50
CA GLN A 222 -26.23 -47.02 9.73
C GLN A 222 -24.78 -46.67 9.42
N LYS A 223 -24.10 -47.39 8.51
CA LYS A 223 -22.75 -47.06 8.06
C LYS A 223 -22.67 -45.67 7.41
N ILE A 224 -23.64 -45.32 6.56
CA ILE A 224 -23.71 -43.99 5.96
C ILE A 224 -23.85 -42.92 7.06
N ARG A 225 -24.71 -43.14 8.07
CA ARG A 225 -24.84 -42.20 9.20
C ARG A 225 -23.54 -42.07 10.00
N GLN A 226 -22.86 -43.17 10.28
CA GLN A 226 -21.56 -43.17 10.97
C GLN A 226 -20.51 -42.40 10.18
N ILE A 227 -20.41 -42.63 8.87
CA ILE A 227 -19.46 -41.93 7.99
C ILE A 227 -19.82 -40.43 7.93
N LYS A 228 -21.09 -40.07 7.79
CA LYS A 228 -21.54 -38.67 7.81
C LYS A 228 -21.13 -37.96 9.11
N SER A 229 -21.37 -38.59 10.26
CA SER A 229 -20.95 -38.06 11.55
C SER A 229 -19.42 -37.89 11.64
N ARG A 230 -18.64 -38.83 11.08
CA ARG A 230 -17.16 -38.69 11.00
C ARG A 230 -16.74 -37.55 10.07
N ILE A 231 -17.42 -37.36 8.94
CA ILE A 231 -17.17 -36.25 8.02
C ILE A 231 -17.44 -34.93 8.72
N GLU A 232 -18.55 -34.79 9.44
CA GLU A 232 -18.88 -33.60 10.22
C GLU A 232 -17.84 -33.33 11.31
N GLY A 233 -17.37 -34.37 12.00
CA GLY A 233 -16.27 -34.27 12.97
C GLY A 233 -14.99 -33.72 12.34
N VAL A 234 -14.54 -34.33 11.24
CA VAL A 234 -13.35 -33.88 10.50
C VAL A 234 -13.54 -32.45 9.93
N GLN A 235 -14.73 -32.10 9.47
CA GLN A 235 -15.02 -30.74 9.02
C GLN A 235 -14.92 -29.72 10.16
N SER A 236 -15.39 -30.06 11.36
CA SER A 236 -15.20 -29.22 12.55
C SER A 236 -13.72 -29.08 12.92
N GLU A 237 -12.96 -30.17 12.89
CA GLU A 237 -11.50 -30.14 13.13
C GLU A 237 -10.76 -29.30 12.09
N ILE A 238 -11.14 -29.42 10.80
CA ILE A 238 -10.62 -28.57 9.73
C ILE A 238 -10.97 -27.10 9.99
N GLY A 239 -12.18 -26.80 10.46
CA GLY A 239 -12.57 -25.44 10.86
C GLY A 239 -11.66 -24.88 11.94
N LYS A 240 -11.50 -25.61 13.06
CA LYS A 240 -10.61 -25.23 14.17
C LYS A 240 -9.16 -25.06 13.71
N ALA A 241 -8.65 -25.98 12.89
CA ALA A 241 -7.29 -25.90 12.37
C ALA A 241 -7.08 -24.69 11.43
N LYS A 242 -8.10 -24.32 10.64
CA LYS A 242 -8.06 -23.12 9.80
C LYS A 242 -8.04 -21.84 10.64
N GLU A 243 -8.86 -21.75 11.67
CA GLU A 243 -8.88 -20.60 12.59
C GLU A 243 -7.52 -20.44 13.28
N VAL A 244 -6.97 -21.52 13.83
CA VAL A 244 -5.62 -21.53 14.45
C VAL A 244 -4.56 -21.14 13.42
N ARG A 245 -4.64 -21.63 12.19
CA ARG A 245 -3.71 -21.23 11.11
C ARG A 245 -3.81 -19.74 10.81
N GLU A 246 -5.01 -19.18 10.73
CA GLU A 246 -5.22 -17.75 10.48
C GLU A 246 -4.67 -16.88 11.62
N GLU A 247 -4.82 -17.33 12.87
CA GLU A 247 -4.16 -16.72 14.04
C GLU A 247 -2.65 -16.79 13.94
N CYS A 248 -2.07 -17.96 13.67
CA CYS A 248 -0.63 -18.13 13.49
C CYS A 248 -0.09 -17.28 12.34
N VAL A 249 -0.83 -17.11 11.23
CA VAL A 249 -0.45 -16.23 10.13
C VAL A 249 -0.49 -14.77 10.56
N ARG A 250 -1.51 -14.35 11.33
CA ARG A 250 -1.56 -13.00 11.91
C ARG A 250 -0.36 -12.75 12.81
N TYR A 251 -0.01 -13.70 13.67
CA TYR A 251 1.18 -13.62 14.53
C TYR A 251 2.48 -13.62 13.71
N LYS A 252 2.64 -14.48 12.70
CA LYS A 252 3.79 -14.48 11.78
C LYS A 252 3.97 -13.12 11.11
N ASN A 253 2.89 -12.54 10.59
CA ASN A 253 2.93 -11.22 9.95
C ASN A 253 3.29 -10.10 10.94
N PHE A 254 2.80 -10.18 12.17
CA PHE A 254 3.16 -9.24 13.23
C PHE A 254 4.64 -9.34 13.60
N LEU A 255 5.15 -10.57 13.82
CA LEU A 255 6.56 -10.80 14.12
C LEU A 255 7.45 -10.33 12.96
N LEU A 256 7.08 -10.61 11.71
CA LEU A 256 7.81 -10.11 10.53
C LEU A 256 7.85 -8.58 10.45
N LYS A 257 6.88 -7.84 11.00
CA LYS A 257 6.95 -6.37 11.06
C LYS A 257 7.96 -5.89 12.10
N LEU A 258 8.04 -6.58 13.24
CA LEU A 258 8.95 -6.25 14.33
C LEU A 258 10.38 -6.72 14.08
N THR A 259 10.56 -7.75 13.25
CA THR A 259 11.89 -8.24 12.90
C THR A 259 12.72 -7.14 12.22
N PRO A 260 13.92 -6.83 12.74
CA PRO A 260 14.84 -5.86 12.16
C PRO A 260 15.11 -6.11 10.68
N SER A 261 15.24 -5.04 9.87
CA SER A 261 15.53 -5.16 8.44
C SER A 261 16.90 -5.76 8.17
N GLU A 262 17.90 -5.45 9.01
CA GLU A 262 19.27 -5.98 8.89
C GLU A 262 19.28 -7.50 8.90
N TRP A 263 18.59 -8.11 9.88
CA TRP A 263 18.48 -9.56 9.96
C TRP A 263 17.71 -10.17 8.77
N LYS A 264 16.69 -9.47 8.23
CA LYS A 264 15.99 -9.94 7.01
C LYS A 264 16.91 -9.94 5.79
N ASP A 265 17.80 -8.96 5.73
CA ASP A 265 18.77 -8.85 4.64
C ASP A 265 19.83 -9.95 4.75
N GLU A 266 20.35 -10.21 5.94
CA GLU A 266 21.25 -11.35 6.21
C GLU A 266 20.61 -12.70 5.86
N GLN A 267 19.35 -12.92 6.25
CA GLN A 267 18.63 -14.15 5.88
C GLN A 267 18.42 -14.26 4.36
N ARG A 268 18.15 -13.14 3.68
CA ARG A 268 18.03 -13.12 2.22
C ARG A 268 19.36 -13.49 1.56
N GLU A 269 20.48 -12.98 2.06
CA GLU A 269 21.81 -13.30 1.57
C GLU A 269 22.16 -14.78 1.82
N LEU A 270 21.88 -15.31 3.02
CA LEU A 270 22.03 -16.73 3.32
C LEU A 270 21.21 -17.60 2.38
N LYS A 271 19.97 -17.21 2.09
CA LYS A 271 19.10 -17.90 1.13
C LYS A 271 19.68 -17.87 -0.28
N LEU A 272 20.18 -16.72 -0.73
CA LEU A 272 20.86 -16.58 -2.03
C LEU A 272 22.15 -17.41 -2.08
N ALA A 273 22.91 -17.47 -1.00
CA ALA A 273 24.12 -18.29 -0.90
C ALA A 273 23.76 -19.80 -0.98
N ARG A 274 22.75 -20.26 -0.24
CA ARG A 274 22.25 -21.64 -0.32
C ARG A 274 21.75 -21.98 -1.73
N LYS A 275 21.07 -21.05 -2.40
CA LYS A 275 20.64 -21.19 -3.81
C LYS A 275 21.84 -21.29 -4.75
N ALA A 276 22.84 -20.42 -4.59
CA ALA A 276 24.06 -20.44 -5.38
C ALA A 276 24.85 -21.74 -5.19
N GLU A 277 24.96 -22.23 -3.96
CA GLU A 277 25.61 -23.52 -3.66
C GLU A 277 24.85 -24.70 -4.25
N ARG A 278 23.51 -24.72 -4.18
CA ARG A 278 22.71 -25.75 -4.86
C ARG A 278 22.92 -25.72 -6.38
N ARG A 279 22.90 -24.52 -6.97
CA ARG A 279 23.18 -24.33 -8.40
C ARG A 279 24.56 -24.84 -8.78
N LYS A 280 25.61 -24.49 -8.01
CA LYS A 280 26.98 -24.99 -8.23
C LYS A 280 27.05 -26.52 -8.11
N ARG A 281 26.44 -27.10 -7.07
CA ARG A 281 26.41 -28.57 -6.89
C ARG A 281 25.73 -29.25 -8.07
N TRP A 282 24.59 -28.74 -8.52
CA TRP A 282 23.90 -29.28 -9.69
C TRP A 282 24.76 -29.16 -10.96
N ILE A 283 25.34 -27.98 -11.22
CA ILE A 283 26.26 -27.78 -12.36
C ILE A 283 27.42 -28.78 -12.27
N SER A 284 28.04 -28.96 -11.10
CA SER A 284 29.14 -29.91 -10.93
C SER A 284 28.73 -31.36 -11.18
N GLN A 285 27.52 -31.76 -10.78
CA GLN A 285 27.00 -33.11 -11.01
C GLN A 285 26.78 -33.35 -12.50
N GLN A 286 26.22 -32.36 -13.22
CA GLN A 286 26.00 -32.45 -14.66
C GLN A 286 27.30 -32.31 -15.47
N MET A 287 28.29 -31.57 -14.95
CA MET A 287 29.61 -31.40 -15.55
C MET A 287 30.54 -32.60 -15.34
N ALA A 288 30.38 -33.38 -14.26
CA ALA A 288 31.22 -34.55 -13.96
C ALA A 288 31.34 -35.60 -15.09
N PRO A 289 30.28 -36.00 -15.81
CA PRO A 289 30.42 -36.91 -16.97
C PRO A 289 31.15 -36.24 -18.14
N ILE A 290 30.88 -34.96 -18.42
CA ILE A 290 31.49 -34.21 -19.53
C ILE A 290 32.98 -33.97 -19.27
N LEU A 291 33.35 -33.66 -18.03
CA LEU A 291 34.74 -33.54 -17.57
C LEU A 291 35.50 -34.86 -17.77
N ARG A 292 34.89 -36.01 -17.47
CA ARG A 292 35.51 -37.33 -17.67
C ARG A 292 35.75 -37.62 -19.16
N SER A 293 34.77 -37.39 -20.02
CA SER A 293 34.94 -37.60 -21.47
C SER A 293 36.01 -36.66 -22.04
N LEU A 294 36.05 -35.41 -21.58
CA LEU A 294 37.04 -34.44 -22.02
C LEU A 294 38.45 -34.82 -21.52
N ALA A 295 38.60 -35.29 -20.28
CA ALA A 295 39.89 -35.77 -19.75
C ALA A 295 40.42 -36.99 -20.53
N GLU A 296 39.55 -37.93 -20.89
CA GLU A 296 39.90 -39.07 -21.74
C GLU A 296 40.35 -38.62 -23.14
N GLU A 297 39.69 -37.62 -23.73
CA GLU A 297 40.11 -37.01 -25.00
C GLU A 297 41.48 -36.31 -24.89
N GLU A 298 41.75 -35.62 -23.78
CA GLU A 298 43.04 -34.96 -23.53
C GLU A 298 44.16 -36.00 -23.42
N GLU A 299 43.99 -37.05 -22.61
CA GLU A 299 44.99 -38.12 -22.50
C GLU A 299 45.27 -38.79 -23.86
N GLN A 300 44.22 -39.05 -24.66
CA GLN A 300 44.40 -39.62 -25.99
C GLN A 300 45.16 -38.68 -26.92
N GLN A 301 44.89 -37.38 -26.86
CA GLN A 301 45.61 -36.39 -27.67
C GLN A 301 47.05 -36.20 -27.21
N GLU A 302 47.33 -36.27 -25.91
CA GLU A 302 48.69 -36.22 -25.37
C GLU A 302 49.48 -37.48 -25.73
N ARG A 303 48.88 -38.66 -25.65
CA ARG A 303 49.49 -39.92 -26.13
C ARG A 303 49.83 -39.85 -27.61
N LYS A 304 48.89 -39.38 -28.45
CA LYS A 304 49.13 -39.17 -29.89
C LYS A 304 50.22 -38.12 -30.14
N ALA A 305 50.22 -37.01 -29.42
CA ALA A 305 51.25 -35.99 -29.56
C ALA A 305 52.64 -36.47 -29.13
N LEU A 306 52.71 -37.33 -28.10
CA LEU A 306 53.94 -38.00 -27.67
C LEU A 306 54.43 -38.99 -28.73
N GLU A 307 53.53 -39.81 -29.28
CA GLU A 307 53.82 -40.74 -30.37
C GLU A 307 54.30 -39.99 -31.62
N GLU A 308 53.60 -38.93 -32.06
CA GLU A 308 54.00 -38.04 -33.15
C GLU A 308 55.35 -37.37 -32.88
N SER A 309 55.63 -36.98 -31.63
CA SER A 309 56.92 -36.40 -31.24
C SER A 309 58.06 -37.43 -31.27
N ALA A 310 57.80 -38.67 -30.87
CA ALA A 310 58.74 -39.77 -30.91
C ALA A 310 59.02 -40.19 -32.36
N GLU A 311 57.99 -40.28 -33.20
CA GLU A 311 58.13 -40.51 -34.63
C GLU A 311 58.92 -39.39 -35.32
N ALA A 312 58.67 -38.13 -34.98
CA ALA A 312 59.43 -37.00 -35.51
C ALA A 312 60.90 -37.02 -35.06
N ALA A 313 61.18 -37.44 -33.82
CA ALA A 313 62.53 -37.62 -33.31
C ALA A 313 63.26 -38.80 -33.97
N GLU A 314 62.56 -39.90 -34.28
CA GLU A 314 63.13 -41.01 -35.06
C GLU A 314 63.39 -40.63 -36.52
N ARG A 315 62.52 -39.80 -37.13
CA ARG A 315 62.73 -39.23 -38.47
C ARG A 315 63.89 -38.24 -38.52
N SER A 316 64.16 -37.50 -37.45
CA SER A 316 65.32 -36.59 -37.36
C SER A 316 66.64 -37.35 -37.19
N LYS A 317 66.68 -38.47 -36.45
CA LYS A 317 67.88 -39.33 -36.33
C LYS A 317 68.36 -39.92 -37.66
N LYS A 318 67.46 -40.09 -38.64
CA LYS A 318 67.80 -40.52 -40.01
C LYS A 318 68.33 -39.38 -40.91
N ARG A 319 68.27 -38.12 -40.48
CA ARG A 319 68.76 -36.95 -41.23
C ARG A 319 70.07 -36.43 -40.62
N GLY A 320 71.10 -36.31 -41.45
CA GLY A 320 72.44 -35.88 -41.02
C GLY A 320 72.49 -34.46 -40.43
N LYS A 321 73.60 -34.17 -39.75
CA LYS A 321 73.93 -33.06 -38.82
C LYS A 321 73.74 -31.60 -39.31
N ALA A 322 73.02 -31.33 -40.39
CA ALA A 322 73.02 -30.02 -41.08
C ALA A 322 71.79 -29.11 -40.86
N ARG A 323 70.91 -29.34 -39.86
CA ARG A 323 69.66 -28.54 -39.76
C ARG A 323 69.15 -28.18 -38.33
N ARG A 324 70.03 -27.80 -37.41
CA ARG A 324 69.68 -27.47 -36.00
C ARG A 324 68.75 -26.26 -35.79
N ARG A 325 68.87 -25.17 -36.57
CA ARG A 325 68.01 -23.97 -36.39
C ARG A 325 66.55 -24.18 -36.78
N GLU A 326 66.31 -24.96 -37.84
CA GLU A 326 64.95 -25.27 -38.28
C GLU A 326 64.24 -26.26 -37.34
N GLU A 327 64.99 -27.18 -36.73
CA GLU A 327 64.49 -28.10 -35.70
C GLU A 327 64.05 -27.36 -34.42
N GLU A 328 64.77 -26.31 -34.03
CA GLU A 328 64.41 -25.45 -32.87
C GLU A 328 63.16 -24.61 -33.15
N GLU A 329 63.03 -24.01 -34.34
CA GLU A 329 61.83 -23.26 -34.73
C GLU A 329 60.59 -24.16 -34.88
N GLU A 330 60.76 -25.37 -35.41
CA GLU A 330 59.69 -26.38 -35.53
C GLU A 330 59.26 -26.89 -34.15
N ALA A 331 60.20 -27.08 -33.21
CA ALA A 331 59.89 -27.43 -31.83
C ALA A 331 59.09 -26.31 -31.11
N ALA A 332 59.48 -25.05 -31.31
CA ALA A 332 58.78 -23.90 -30.75
C ALA A 332 57.36 -23.72 -31.32
N LEU A 333 57.15 -24.02 -32.61
CA LEU A 333 55.81 -23.99 -33.22
C LEU A 333 54.91 -25.10 -32.67
N ARG A 334 55.43 -26.30 -32.49
CA ARG A 334 54.70 -27.44 -31.87
C ARG A 334 54.33 -27.18 -30.42
N GLU A 335 55.19 -26.49 -29.67
CA GLU A 335 54.87 -26.08 -28.30
C GLU A 335 53.78 -25.02 -28.26
N LYS A 336 53.84 -24.01 -29.14
CA LYS A 336 52.75 -23.03 -29.32
C LYS A 336 51.44 -23.69 -29.72
N GLU A 337 51.48 -24.70 -30.59
CA GLU A 337 50.31 -25.47 -30.99
C GLU A 337 49.74 -26.28 -29.82
N ARG A 338 50.59 -26.93 -29.01
CA ARG A 338 50.19 -27.63 -27.78
C ARG A 338 49.52 -26.68 -26.79
N GLN A 339 50.09 -25.49 -26.60
CA GLN A 339 49.49 -24.45 -25.77
C GLN A 339 48.16 -23.94 -26.34
N ALA A 340 48.04 -23.78 -27.66
CA ALA A 340 46.80 -23.38 -28.32
C ALA A 340 45.71 -24.48 -28.21
N ARG A 341 46.09 -25.76 -28.29
CA ARG A 341 45.20 -26.90 -28.08
C ARG A 341 44.66 -26.95 -26.64
N ARG A 342 45.53 -26.78 -25.64
CA ARG A 342 45.12 -26.64 -24.23
C ARG A 342 44.15 -25.47 -24.01
N LYS A 343 44.40 -24.33 -24.64
CA LYS A 343 43.48 -23.17 -24.60
C LYS A 343 42.13 -23.45 -25.27
N ARG A 344 42.08 -24.21 -26.37
CA ARG A 344 40.81 -24.60 -27.03
C ARG A 344 40.01 -25.57 -26.17
N PHE A 345 40.69 -26.50 -25.52
CA PHE A 345 40.07 -27.44 -24.58
C PHE A 345 39.46 -26.72 -23.39
N GLN A 346 40.21 -25.78 -22.79
CA GLN A 346 39.71 -24.92 -21.72
C GLN A 346 38.46 -24.12 -22.14
N ARG A 347 38.42 -23.59 -23.38
CA ARG A 347 37.24 -22.89 -23.90
C ARG A 347 36.02 -23.81 -24.05
N ARG A 348 36.22 -25.04 -24.53
CA ARG A 348 35.13 -26.03 -24.63
C ARG A 348 34.56 -26.39 -23.27
N MET A 349 35.42 -26.53 -22.27
CA MET A 349 35.02 -26.75 -20.88
C MET A 349 34.12 -25.61 -20.36
N GLU A 350 34.56 -24.36 -20.56
CA GLU A 350 33.83 -23.17 -20.13
C GLU A 350 32.49 -22.99 -20.88
N ASP A 351 32.46 -23.30 -22.19
CA ASP A 351 31.25 -23.21 -23.00
C ASP A 351 30.21 -24.26 -22.58
N GLU A 352 30.63 -25.50 -22.28
CA GLU A 352 29.71 -26.52 -21.75
C GLU A 352 29.21 -26.16 -20.34
N GLU A 353 30.07 -25.62 -19.47
CA GLU A 353 29.64 -25.14 -18.16
C GLU A 353 28.58 -24.03 -18.29
N ARG A 354 28.76 -23.08 -19.22
CA ARG A 354 27.78 -22.03 -19.50
C ARG A 354 26.45 -22.60 -20.01
N ARG A 355 26.49 -23.59 -20.90
CA ARG A 355 25.28 -24.24 -21.44
C ARG A 355 24.50 -24.95 -20.34
N ILE A 356 25.18 -25.71 -19.50
CA ILE A 356 24.56 -26.38 -18.35
C ILE A 356 24.02 -25.36 -17.35
N ALA A 357 24.82 -24.36 -17.01
CA ALA A 357 24.42 -23.30 -16.09
C ALA A 357 23.19 -22.50 -16.59
N ALA A 358 23.01 -22.37 -17.91
CA ALA A 358 21.83 -21.76 -18.52
C ALA A 358 20.59 -22.69 -18.51
N SER A 359 20.79 -24.01 -18.51
CA SER A 359 19.71 -25.00 -18.40
C SER A 359 19.21 -25.22 -16.97
N TYR A 360 19.85 -24.61 -15.96
CA TYR A 360 19.41 -24.70 -14.58
C TYR A 360 18.12 -23.93 -14.34
N GLU A 361 17.03 -24.64 -14.08
CA GLU A 361 15.76 -24.07 -13.64
C GLU A 361 15.74 -23.94 -12.12
N GLU A 362 15.52 -22.72 -11.62
CA GLU A 362 15.53 -22.45 -10.19
C GLU A 362 14.24 -22.97 -9.53
N VAL A 363 14.29 -24.19 -8.99
CA VAL A 363 13.21 -24.72 -8.17
C VAL A 363 13.24 -24.02 -6.81
N SER A 364 12.19 -23.23 -6.54
CA SER A 364 11.99 -22.57 -5.25
C SER A 364 11.89 -23.62 -4.15
N SER A 365 12.94 -23.75 -3.34
CA SER A 365 12.89 -24.55 -2.11
C SER A 365 11.86 -23.93 -1.16
N GLU A 366 10.96 -24.76 -0.67
CA GLU A 366 9.99 -24.47 0.38
C GLU A 366 10.62 -24.36 1.78
N GLU A 367 11.95 -24.32 1.90
CA GLU A 367 12.60 -23.98 3.18
C GLU A 367 12.17 -22.55 3.59
N GLU A 368 11.16 -22.50 4.46
CA GLU A 368 10.77 -21.27 5.15
C GLU A 368 11.97 -20.79 5.97
N ASP A 369 12.28 -19.50 5.85
CA ASP A 369 13.37 -18.88 6.59
C ASP A 369 13.06 -18.98 8.10
N GLU A 370 14.06 -19.31 8.92
CA GLU A 370 13.92 -19.38 10.38
C GLU A 370 13.37 -18.04 10.90
N LEU A 371 12.55 -18.05 11.96
CA LEU A 371 12.04 -16.81 12.56
C LEU A 371 13.09 -16.16 13.48
N TYR A 372 13.10 -14.82 13.53
CA TYR A 372 14.00 -14.06 14.41
C TYR A 372 13.70 -14.32 15.90
N PHE A 373 12.43 -14.23 16.27
CA PHE A 373 11.97 -14.47 17.64
C PHE A 373 11.75 -15.97 17.86
N LYS A 374 12.55 -16.57 18.74
CA LYS A 374 12.44 -18.00 19.10
C LYS A 374 11.62 -18.21 20.36
N GLU A 375 11.73 -17.27 21.30
CA GLU A 375 11.08 -17.33 22.60
C GLU A 375 10.19 -16.10 22.82
N SER A 376 9.08 -16.27 23.53
CA SER A 376 8.10 -15.19 23.72
C SER A 376 8.64 -14.01 24.53
N HIS A 377 9.61 -14.22 25.43
CA HIS A 377 10.15 -13.14 26.27
C HIS A 377 10.98 -12.14 25.46
N GLN A 378 11.64 -12.58 24.38
CA GLN A 378 12.45 -11.71 23.50
C GLN A 378 11.62 -10.58 22.89
N LEU A 379 10.34 -10.85 22.63
CA LEU A 379 9.40 -9.85 22.16
C LEU A 379 9.08 -8.83 23.26
N MET A 380 8.89 -9.30 24.50
CA MET A 380 8.67 -8.43 25.65
C MET A 380 9.90 -7.56 25.92
N ASP A 381 11.09 -8.14 25.86
CA ASP A 381 12.35 -7.40 26.02
C ASP A 381 12.50 -6.32 24.94
N SER A 382 12.13 -6.62 23.70
CA SER A 382 12.13 -5.63 22.61
C SER A 382 11.15 -4.47 22.89
N PHE A 383 9.99 -4.75 23.47
CA PHE A 383 9.05 -3.70 23.87
C PHE A 383 9.56 -2.90 25.06
N THR A 384 10.11 -3.54 26.08
CA THR A 384 10.75 -2.87 27.22
C THR A 384 11.89 -1.96 26.74
N GLU A 385 12.74 -2.43 25.83
CA GLU A 385 13.82 -1.62 25.24
C GLU A 385 13.27 -0.43 24.45
N LEU A 386 12.16 -0.61 23.71
CA LEU A 386 11.49 0.51 23.02
C LEU A 386 10.85 1.50 24.01
N GLU A 387 10.28 1.03 25.11
CA GLU A 387 9.74 1.86 26.18
C GLU A 387 10.85 2.67 26.86
N GLU A 388 11.97 2.03 27.19
CA GLU A 388 13.16 2.66 27.75
C GLU A 388 13.74 3.70 26.79
N LYS A 389 13.87 3.38 25.50
CA LYS A 389 14.32 4.33 24.47
C LYS A 389 13.37 5.51 24.31
N ASN A 390 12.06 5.27 24.31
CA ASN A 390 11.07 6.36 24.24
C ASN A 390 11.13 7.24 25.50
N LEU A 391 11.27 6.64 26.68
CA LEU A 391 11.42 7.38 27.93
C LEU A 391 12.70 8.21 27.92
N PHE A 392 13.81 7.63 27.46
CA PHE A 392 15.07 8.33 27.28
C PHE A 392 14.96 9.50 26.28
N LEU A 393 14.28 9.31 25.15
CA LEU A 393 14.04 10.37 24.18
C LEU A 393 13.18 11.50 24.75
N ILE A 394 12.14 11.17 25.54
CA ILE A 394 11.32 12.16 26.22
C ILE A 394 12.18 12.94 27.23
N GLN A 395 12.94 12.25 28.07
CA GLN A 395 13.82 12.89 29.04
C GLN A 395 14.86 13.79 28.34
N SER A 396 15.53 13.27 27.31
CA SER A 396 16.50 14.04 26.53
C SER A 396 15.85 15.26 25.87
N SER A 397 14.63 15.14 25.34
CA SER A 397 13.92 16.28 24.77
C SER A 397 13.61 17.35 25.83
N GLN A 398 13.18 16.93 27.02
CA GLN A 398 12.93 17.83 28.16
C GLN A 398 14.22 18.51 28.61
N GLU A 399 15.32 17.77 28.78
CA GLU A 399 16.62 18.34 29.14
C GLU A 399 17.11 19.35 28.08
N THR A 400 16.92 19.06 26.80
CA THR A 400 17.29 20.02 25.74
C THR A 400 16.39 21.26 25.72
N GLU A 401 15.10 21.11 26.06
CA GLU A 401 14.14 22.20 26.18
C GLU A 401 14.49 23.09 27.39
N GLU A 402 14.76 22.49 28.55
CA GLU A 402 15.22 23.21 29.75
C GLU A 402 16.53 23.97 29.48
N MET A 403 17.49 23.34 28.79
CA MET A 403 18.74 23.99 28.39
C MET A 403 18.49 25.18 27.44
N LEU A 404 17.54 25.05 26.51
CA LEU A 404 17.16 26.12 25.60
C LEU A 404 16.50 27.28 26.36
N ASP A 405 15.61 26.99 27.30
CA ASP A 405 14.97 27.97 28.17
C ASP A 405 16.00 28.70 29.05
N HIS A 406 16.96 27.97 29.60
CA HIS A 406 18.06 28.57 30.36
C HIS A 406 18.92 29.51 29.49
N LEU A 407 19.26 29.10 28.27
CA LEU A 407 20.00 29.94 27.32
C LEU A 407 19.19 31.17 26.91
N GLN A 408 17.89 31.02 26.65
CA GLN A 408 17.01 32.12 26.29
C GLN A 408 16.87 33.13 27.44
N ASN A 409 16.69 32.65 28.68
CA ASN A 409 16.67 33.49 29.87
C ASN A 409 18.00 34.23 30.08
N ASN A 410 19.14 33.57 29.88
CA ASN A 410 20.46 34.20 29.98
C ASN A 410 20.66 35.25 28.88
N PHE A 411 20.21 34.96 27.66
CA PHE A 411 20.24 35.91 26.55
C PHE A 411 19.38 37.14 26.86
N ASP A 412 18.16 36.96 27.35
CA ASP A 412 17.27 38.09 27.70
C ASP A 412 17.82 38.92 28.86
N ARG A 413 18.44 38.29 29.87
CA ARG A 413 19.16 38.99 30.94
C ARG A 413 20.31 39.82 30.38
N THR A 414 21.18 39.20 29.58
CA THR A 414 22.35 39.87 28.97
C THR A 414 21.91 41.02 28.07
N LYS A 415 20.83 40.82 27.31
CA LYS A 415 20.23 41.84 26.46
C LYS A 415 19.72 43.03 27.28
N LYS A 416 18.99 42.78 28.38
CA LYS A 416 18.55 43.84 29.31
C LYS A 416 19.72 44.60 29.92
N ASP A 417 20.75 43.91 30.38
CA ASP A 417 21.96 44.52 30.95
C ASP A 417 22.71 45.36 29.91
N MET A 418 22.85 44.86 28.69
CA MET A 418 23.45 45.61 27.59
C MET A 418 22.63 46.84 27.22
N TYR A 419 21.30 46.75 27.13
CA TYR A 419 20.46 47.93 26.92
C TYR A 419 20.60 48.94 28.06
N GLY A 420 20.66 48.47 29.32
CA GLY A 420 20.92 49.32 30.47
C GLY A 420 22.25 50.06 30.35
N LYS A 421 23.34 49.36 30.02
CA LYS A 421 24.67 49.95 29.78
C LYS A 421 24.65 50.95 28.63
N VAL A 422 23.97 50.65 27.53
CA VAL A 422 23.83 51.57 26.39
C VAL A 422 23.09 52.85 26.80
N GLN A 423 22.02 52.74 27.59
CA GLN A 423 21.32 53.93 28.10
C GLN A 423 22.19 54.73 29.06
N GLN A 424 22.89 54.08 30.00
CA GLN A 424 23.85 54.75 30.89
C GLN A 424 24.93 55.50 30.10
N LEU A 425 25.50 54.88 29.06
CA LEU A 425 26.48 55.54 28.19
C LEU A 425 25.89 56.74 27.44
N LYS A 426 24.65 56.64 26.94
CA LYS A 426 23.96 57.77 26.31
C LYS A 426 23.72 58.92 27.29
N ASP A 427 23.33 58.62 28.52
CA ASP A 427 23.11 59.63 29.55
C ASP A 427 24.43 60.27 30.00
N ASN A 428 25.51 59.49 30.07
CA ASN A 428 26.86 60.00 30.30
C ASN A 428 27.31 60.93 29.16
N ILE A 429 27.07 60.56 27.90
CA ILE A 429 27.35 61.41 26.75
C ILE A 429 26.57 62.73 26.87
N ARG A 430 25.26 62.68 27.12
CA ARG A 430 24.43 63.88 27.33
C ARG A 430 24.90 64.73 28.51
N HIS A 431 25.39 64.10 29.58
CA HIS A 431 25.97 64.81 30.72
C HIS A 431 27.27 65.52 30.34
N LEU A 432 28.18 64.83 29.65
CA LEU A 432 29.43 65.41 29.16
C LEU A 432 29.19 66.51 28.14
N GLU A 433 28.23 66.35 27.22
CA GLU A 433 27.82 67.39 26.27
C GLU A 433 27.31 68.64 27.00
N ARG A 434 26.50 68.49 28.05
CA ARG A 434 26.08 69.61 28.90
C ARG A 434 27.26 70.25 29.63
N ASN A 435 28.23 69.48 30.11
CA ASN A 435 29.43 70.03 30.75
C ASN A 435 30.29 70.81 29.75
N ILE A 436 30.49 70.25 28.56
CA ILE A 436 31.21 70.93 27.46
C ILE A 436 30.49 72.22 27.08
N ALA A 437 29.15 72.22 26.99
CA ALA A 437 28.38 73.42 26.70
C ALA A 437 28.56 74.49 27.78
N ARG A 438 28.51 74.12 29.06
CA ARG A 438 28.76 75.04 30.18
C ARG A 438 30.18 75.59 30.18
N GLU A 439 31.18 74.76 29.93
CA GLU A 439 32.58 75.20 29.86
C GLU A 439 32.84 76.08 28.63
N LYS A 440 32.22 75.78 27.48
CA LYS A 440 32.26 76.66 26.31
C LYS A 440 31.63 78.02 26.61
N GLN A 441 30.47 78.05 27.26
CA GLN A 441 29.82 79.29 27.67
C GLN A 441 30.71 80.10 28.62
N ARG A 442 31.29 79.48 29.66
CA ARG A 442 32.25 80.13 30.56
C ARG A 442 33.46 80.66 29.79
N GLY A 443 34.00 79.87 28.86
CA GLY A 443 35.11 80.29 28.00
C GLY A 443 34.75 81.49 27.11
N GLU A 444 33.52 81.55 26.59
CA GLU A 444 33.00 82.69 25.84
C GLU A 444 32.80 83.92 26.73
N GLU A 445 32.26 83.76 27.94
CA GLU A 445 32.10 84.83 28.93
C GLU A 445 33.45 85.41 29.35
N LEU A 446 34.45 84.56 29.63
CA LEU A 446 35.81 85.03 29.88
C LEU A 446 36.39 85.76 28.67
N ARG A 447 36.23 85.22 27.46
CA ARG A 447 36.70 85.89 26.23
C ARG A 447 36.04 87.26 26.04
N ARG A 448 34.74 87.40 26.31
CA ARG A 448 34.04 88.70 26.30
C ARG A 448 34.62 89.65 27.33
N SER A 449 34.83 89.20 28.57
CA SER A 449 35.45 90.02 29.62
C SER A 449 36.88 90.46 29.27
N TYR A 450 37.69 89.59 28.65
CA TYR A 450 39.00 89.96 28.15
C TYR A 450 38.93 90.97 26.99
N ALA A 451 37.97 90.82 26.08
CA ALA A 451 37.76 91.78 25.00
C ALA A 451 37.35 93.17 25.54
N GLU A 452 36.49 93.23 26.56
CA GLU A 452 36.10 94.48 27.23
C GLU A 452 37.29 95.14 27.96
N LYS A 453 38.11 94.35 28.68
CA LYS A 453 39.32 94.84 29.38
C LYS A 453 40.47 95.19 28.43
N ALA A 454 40.49 94.67 27.20
CA ALA A 454 41.49 95.07 26.21
C ALA A 454 41.30 96.54 25.77
N GLY A 455 40.08 97.09 25.86
CA GLY A 455 39.81 98.50 25.54
C GLY A 455 40.46 99.50 26.50
N THR A 456 40.51 99.19 27.79
CA THR A 456 41.14 100.06 28.81
C THR A 456 42.67 100.04 28.72
N GLN A 457 43.26 98.90 28.33
CA GLN A 457 44.72 98.78 28.19
C GLN A 457 45.29 99.61 27.02
N VAL A 458 44.47 99.91 26.01
CA VAL A 458 44.86 100.81 24.90
C VAL A 458 44.88 102.27 25.37
N GLN A 459 43.92 102.68 26.22
CA GLN A 459 43.87 104.03 26.78
C GLN A 459 45.04 104.31 27.75
N ASP A 460 45.41 103.34 28.59
CA ASP A 460 46.55 103.49 29.51
C ASP A 460 47.89 103.67 28.78
N LYS A 461 48.08 102.97 27.64
CA LYS A 461 49.27 103.16 26.79
C LYS A 461 49.32 104.56 26.18
N THR A 462 48.19 105.04 25.66
CA THR A 462 48.13 106.40 25.10
C THR A 462 48.38 107.48 26.15
N LEU A 463 47.95 107.27 27.40
CA LEU A 463 48.23 108.17 28.51
C LEU A 463 49.72 108.14 28.91
N GLY A 464 50.34 106.96 28.91
CA GLY A 464 51.79 106.83 29.13
C GLY A 464 52.63 107.53 28.06
N ASP A 465 52.28 107.36 26.78
CA ASP A 465 52.95 108.03 25.66
C ASP A 465 52.82 109.57 25.73
N LEU A 466 51.67 110.05 26.18
CA LEU A 466 51.43 111.49 26.35
C LEU A 466 52.25 112.06 27.51
N ALA A 467 52.28 111.36 28.65
CA ALA A 467 53.10 111.76 29.80
C ALA A 467 54.60 111.84 29.43
N GLN A 468 55.08 110.91 28.61
CA GLN A 468 56.47 110.90 28.14
C GLN A 468 56.78 112.07 27.19
N LYS A 469 55.84 112.42 26.29
CA LYS A 469 55.99 113.60 25.43
C LYS A 469 56.00 114.91 26.20
N VAL A 470 55.15 115.04 27.23
CA VAL A 470 55.15 116.22 28.11
C VAL A 470 56.49 116.36 28.83
N HIS A 471 57.04 115.24 29.30
CA HIS A 471 58.38 115.21 29.91
C HIS A 471 59.48 115.64 28.93
N ASP A 472 59.47 115.14 27.69
CA ASP A 472 60.44 115.51 26.67
C ASP A 472 60.42 117.02 26.36
N VAL A 473 59.22 117.63 26.30
CA VAL A 473 59.07 119.07 26.07
C VAL A 473 59.56 119.87 27.28
N TYR A 474 59.23 119.43 28.50
CA TYR A 474 59.67 120.07 29.75
C TYR A 474 61.20 120.14 29.84
N VAL A 475 61.90 119.03 29.54
CA VAL A 475 63.37 118.97 29.51
C VAL A 475 63.95 119.88 28.43
N ARG A 476 63.35 119.93 27.23
CA ARG A 476 63.82 120.79 26.13
C ARG A 476 63.67 122.28 26.41
N CYS A 477 62.67 122.67 27.22
CA CYS A 477 62.49 124.04 27.67
C CYS A 477 63.52 124.52 28.70
N GLY A 478 64.47 123.66 29.11
CA GLY A 478 65.57 124.03 30.02
C GLY A 478 65.16 124.16 31.49
N LEU A 479 63.97 123.65 31.84
CA LEU A 479 63.46 123.60 33.21
C LEU A 479 64.02 122.32 33.88
N SER A 480 64.83 122.45 34.93
CA SER A 480 65.42 121.29 35.62
C SER A 480 64.35 120.42 36.27
N ALA A 481 64.46 119.11 36.05
CA ALA A 481 63.56 118.08 36.55
C ALA A 481 63.97 117.60 37.96
N ASP A 482 64.06 118.53 38.92
CA ASP A 482 64.38 118.18 40.31
C ASP A 482 63.10 117.93 41.10
N GLY A 483 62.42 116.82 40.76
CA GLY A 483 61.21 116.34 41.41
C GLY A 483 60.34 115.54 40.44
N SER A 484 59.69 114.48 40.91
CA SER A 484 58.69 113.72 40.14
C SER A 484 57.42 114.55 39.95
N LEU A 485 57.50 115.59 39.13
CA LEU A 485 56.39 116.47 38.81
C LEU A 485 55.36 115.70 37.97
N ASP A 486 54.09 115.92 38.25
CA ASP A 486 53.00 115.35 37.47
C ASP A 486 52.99 115.96 36.05
N PRO A 487 52.60 115.23 34.98
CA PRO A 487 52.56 115.80 33.63
C PRO A 487 51.71 117.09 33.55
N LEU A 488 50.67 117.23 34.37
CA LEU A 488 49.89 118.47 34.44
C LEU A 488 50.69 119.64 35.03
N GLN A 489 51.55 119.38 36.02
CA GLN A 489 52.42 120.38 36.64
C GLN A 489 53.57 120.77 35.70
N MET A 490 54.11 119.82 34.94
CA MET A 490 55.11 120.09 33.91
C MET A 490 54.56 121.03 32.82
N LEU A 491 53.30 120.83 32.39
CA LEU A 491 52.65 121.68 31.41
C LEU A 491 52.48 123.12 31.92
N ALA A 492 52.06 123.31 33.17
CA ALA A 492 51.88 124.66 33.75
C ALA A 492 53.20 125.47 33.80
N LEU A 493 54.33 124.80 34.07
CA LEU A 493 55.65 125.44 34.06
C LEU A 493 56.15 125.74 32.64
N ILE A 494 55.86 124.87 31.68
CA ILE A 494 56.14 125.13 30.25
C ILE A 494 55.34 126.36 29.78
N GLU A 495 54.06 126.45 30.15
CA GLU A 495 53.19 127.57 29.82
C GLU A 495 53.75 128.90 30.36
N SER A 496 54.13 128.94 31.64
CA SER A 496 54.79 130.12 32.23
C SER A 496 56.07 130.51 31.50
N LYS A 497 56.88 129.54 31.05
CA LYS A 497 58.10 129.84 30.29
C LYS A 497 57.81 130.38 28.89
N ILE A 498 56.75 129.90 28.25
CA ILE A 498 56.31 130.41 26.95
C ILE A 498 55.84 131.86 27.08
N GLU A 499 55.08 132.20 28.12
CA GLU A 499 54.63 133.58 28.37
C GLU A 499 55.81 134.54 28.62
N GLU A 500 56.84 134.09 29.34
CA GLU A 500 58.08 134.86 29.54
C GLU A 500 58.80 135.12 28.20
N LEU A 501 58.94 134.10 27.35
CA LEU A 501 59.59 134.24 26.03
C LEU A 501 58.78 135.10 25.06
N ILE A 502 57.45 135.03 25.10
CA ILE A 502 56.58 135.89 24.29
C ILE A 502 56.70 137.35 24.75
N SER A 503 56.69 137.60 26.05
CA SER A 503 56.89 138.95 26.59
C SER A 503 58.24 139.54 26.17
N GLY A 504 59.31 138.73 26.20
CA GLY A 504 60.63 139.16 25.72
C GLY A 504 60.70 139.38 24.20
N LEU A 505 59.92 138.62 23.42
CA LEU A 505 59.78 138.86 21.97
C LEU A 505 59.04 140.17 21.68
N ASP A 506 57.99 140.48 22.43
CA ASP A 506 57.25 141.74 22.30
C ASP A 506 58.13 142.94 22.66
N GLU A 507 58.95 142.83 23.71
CA GLU A 507 59.97 143.84 24.05
C GLU A 507 60.98 144.05 22.90
N ALA A 508 61.52 142.95 22.34
CA ALA A 508 62.45 143.03 21.21
C ALA A 508 61.79 143.60 19.93
N TYR A 509 60.51 143.33 19.70
CA TYR A 509 59.75 143.87 18.57
C TYR A 509 59.58 145.40 18.69
N ASN A 510 59.42 145.90 19.92
CA ASN A 510 59.25 147.32 20.20
C ASN A 510 60.57 148.10 20.12
N GLU A 511 61.70 147.49 20.50
CA GLU A 511 63.00 148.15 20.52
C GLU A 511 63.69 148.18 19.15
N GLU A 512 63.54 147.13 18.31
CA GLU A 512 64.33 146.98 17.08
C GLU A 512 63.53 146.44 15.88
N SER A 513 62.34 147.02 15.65
CA SER A 513 61.38 146.65 14.60
C SER A 513 61.99 146.45 13.19
N SER A 514 62.99 147.25 12.80
CA SER A 514 63.66 147.13 11.49
C SER A 514 64.49 145.85 11.34
N MET A 515 65.15 145.37 12.41
CA MET A 515 65.97 144.15 12.36
C MET A 515 65.07 142.91 12.37
N VAL A 516 63.99 142.94 13.16
CA VAL A 516 63.03 141.83 13.25
C VAL A 516 62.35 141.57 11.90
N MET A 517 61.89 142.60 11.19
CA MET A 517 61.30 142.44 9.85
C MET A 517 62.27 141.83 8.82
N GLN A 518 63.57 142.17 8.90
CA GLN A 518 64.58 141.60 8.00
C GLN A 518 64.83 140.12 8.30
N LEU A 519 64.90 139.75 9.58
CA LEU A 519 65.06 138.35 10.01
C LEU A 519 63.83 137.50 9.68
N GLU A 520 62.62 138.05 9.84
CA GLU A 520 61.36 137.43 9.42
C GLU A 520 61.35 137.18 7.91
N TRP A 521 61.77 138.15 7.09
CA TRP A 521 61.85 137.99 5.64
C TRP A 521 62.84 136.87 5.23
N ILE A 522 64.00 136.79 5.88
CA ILE A 522 65.01 135.74 5.62
C ILE A 522 64.45 134.36 6.00
N LYS A 523 63.81 134.23 7.16
CA LYS A 523 63.23 132.96 7.62
C LYS A 523 62.02 132.51 6.79
N GLU A 524 61.18 133.44 6.36
CA GLU A 524 60.05 133.14 5.47
C GLU A 524 60.50 132.73 4.07
N LYS A 525 61.62 133.29 3.57
CA LYS A 525 62.25 132.84 2.32
C LYS A 525 62.80 131.40 2.45
N GLU A 526 63.52 131.08 3.53
CA GLU A 526 64.01 129.72 3.82
C GLU A 526 62.87 128.69 3.92
N ARG A 527 61.73 129.06 4.52
CA ARG A 527 60.57 128.17 4.67
C ARG A 527 59.96 127.81 3.31
N ARG A 528 59.86 128.79 2.40
CA ARG A 528 59.35 128.57 1.04
C ARG A 528 60.29 127.71 0.20
N GLU A 529 61.60 127.86 0.37
CA GLU A 529 62.61 127.03 -0.31
C GLU A 529 62.55 125.57 0.19
N ARG A 530 62.47 125.34 1.51
CA ARG A 530 62.31 124.00 2.09
C ARG A 530 61.03 123.29 1.61
N LEU A 531 59.92 124.03 1.49
CA LEU A 531 58.66 123.46 1.00
C LEU A 531 58.75 123.05 -0.48
N LYS A 532 59.47 123.83 -1.30
CA LYS A 532 59.73 123.49 -2.71
C LYS A 532 60.63 122.26 -2.84
N GLU A 533 61.70 122.18 -2.04
CA GLU A 533 62.59 121.01 -2.03
C GLU A 533 61.89 119.73 -1.56
N PHE A 534 61.06 119.82 -0.52
CA PHE A 534 60.28 118.69 -0.02
C PHE A 534 59.31 118.14 -1.09
N ARG A 535 58.56 119.02 -1.76
CA ARG A 535 57.67 118.64 -2.87
C ARG A 535 58.41 118.02 -4.05
N LYS A 536 59.63 118.51 -4.36
CA LYS A 536 60.47 117.95 -5.43
C LYS A 536 60.97 116.53 -5.09
N LYS A 537 61.35 116.29 -3.83
CA LYS A 537 61.75 114.96 -3.34
C LYS A 537 60.60 113.95 -3.35
N GLU A 538 59.42 114.35 -2.87
CA GLU A 538 58.24 113.47 -2.85
C GLU A 538 57.82 113.02 -4.27
N GLN A 539 57.95 113.91 -5.27
CA GLN A 539 57.70 113.56 -6.67
C GLN A 539 58.77 112.60 -7.24
N GLN A 540 60.03 112.75 -6.85
CA GLN A 540 61.11 111.84 -7.25
C GLN A 540 60.91 110.45 -6.63
N GLU A 541 60.57 110.34 -5.35
CA GLU A 541 60.31 109.06 -4.66
C GLU A 541 59.13 108.31 -5.33
N LYS A 542 58.04 109.01 -5.66
CA LYS A 542 56.91 108.40 -6.40
C LYS A 542 57.30 107.95 -7.80
N GLN A 543 58.24 108.62 -8.48
CA GLN A 543 58.76 108.16 -9.77
C GLN A 543 59.68 106.94 -9.62
N GLU A 544 60.55 106.94 -8.62
CA GLU A 544 61.43 105.80 -8.30
C GLU A 544 60.65 104.55 -7.88
N GLU A 545 59.60 104.70 -7.08
CA GLU A 545 58.71 103.58 -6.71
C GLU A 545 58.01 102.99 -7.95
N ARG A 546 57.55 103.83 -8.87
CA ARG A 546 56.95 103.37 -10.14
C ARG A 546 57.97 102.60 -10.98
N LEU A 547 59.20 103.08 -11.07
CA LEU A 547 60.31 102.41 -11.75
C LEU A 547 60.68 101.08 -11.07
N LYS A 548 60.80 101.04 -9.74
CA LYS A 548 61.07 99.82 -8.95
C LYS A 548 59.96 98.77 -9.10
N ALA A 549 58.69 99.18 -9.03
CA ALA A 549 57.54 98.31 -9.23
C ALA A 549 57.43 97.79 -10.68
N SER A 550 57.83 98.60 -11.67
CA SER A 550 57.95 98.15 -13.06
C SER A 550 59.07 97.12 -13.22
N TRP A 551 60.25 97.39 -12.65
CA TRP A 551 61.42 96.51 -12.71
C TRP A 551 61.17 95.14 -12.08
N LEU A 552 60.52 95.11 -10.91
CA LEU A 552 60.09 93.88 -10.23
C LEU A 552 59.09 93.07 -11.06
N ARG A 553 58.15 93.74 -11.76
CA ARG A 553 57.20 93.07 -12.67
C ARG A 553 57.90 92.46 -13.89
N SER A 554 58.91 93.12 -14.45
CA SER A 554 59.69 92.58 -15.58
C SER A 554 60.61 91.42 -15.21
N ARG A 555 61.04 91.31 -13.94
CA ARG A 555 61.93 90.24 -13.46
C ARG A 555 61.17 88.99 -12.97
N ALA A 556 59.86 89.10 -12.77
CA ALA A 556 59.02 87.96 -12.40
C ALA A 556 58.94 86.95 -13.56
N PRO A 557 59.18 85.64 -13.32
CA PRO A 557 59.14 84.62 -14.36
C PRO A 557 57.76 84.51 -15.02
N VAL A 558 57.73 84.55 -16.35
CA VAL A 558 56.49 84.54 -17.15
C VAL A 558 55.87 83.13 -17.15
N PHE A 559 54.74 82.98 -16.46
CA PHE A 559 53.97 81.73 -16.44
C PHE A 559 53.24 81.52 -17.79
N LYS A 560 53.70 80.55 -18.60
CA LYS A 560 53.04 80.18 -19.86
C LYS A 560 51.89 79.22 -19.59
N LYS A 561 50.65 79.70 -19.71
CA LYS A 561 49.45 78.84 -19.68
C LYS A 561 49.36 78.05 -20.99
N THR A 562 49.47 76.73 -20.93
CA THR A 562 49.25 75.84 -22.08
C THR A 562 47.76 75.61 -22.27
N GLY A 563 47.20 76.06 -23.41
CA GLY A 563 45.82 75.80 -23.82
C GLY A 563 45.01 77.07 -24.16
N LYS A 564 44.06 76.93 -25.10
CA LYS A 564 43.11 77.99 -25.47
C LYS A 564 42.15 78.25 -24.30
N LYS A 565 42.13 79.49 -23.80
CA LYS A 565 41.18 79.92 -22.75
C LYS A 565 39.76 79.81 -23.28
N ILE A 566 38.93 78.95 -22.66
CA ILE A 566 37.50 78.86 -22.95
C ILE A 566 36.84 80.20 -22.59
N MET A 567 36.27 80.86 -23.60
CA MET A 567 35.49 82.09 -23.44
C MET A 567 34.08 81.71 -23.01
N PHE A 568 33.76 81.88 -21.72
CA PHE A 568 32.38 81.85 -21.26
C PHE A 568 31.65 83.08 -21.85
N ARG A 569 30.52 82.85 -22.50
CA ARG A 569 29.59 83.93 -22.88
C ARG A 569 29.01 84.52 -21.58
N SER A 570 29.01 85.84 -21.47
CA SER A 570 28.39 86.52 -20.32
C SER A 570 26.90 86.14 -20.22
N PRO A 571 26.39 85.79 -19.03
CA PRO A 571 24.95 85.67 -18.82
C PRO A 571 24.28 87.04 -19.10
N PRO A 572 23.01 87.06 -19.59
CA PRO A 572 22.31 88.29 -19.91
C PRO A 572 22.24 89.19 -18.67
N THR A 573 22.53 90.49 -18.86
CA THR A 573 22.52 91.50 -17.81
C THR A 573 21.11 91.69 -17.26
N PHE A 574 20.80 91.02 -16.15
CA PHE A 574 19.66 91.37 -15.33
C PHE A 574 19.99 92.72 -14.67
N ARG A 575 19.35 93.79 -15.14
CA ARG A 575 19.43 95.12 -14.52
C ARG A 575 18.62 95.07 -13.23
N GLU A 576 19.26 94.65 -12.14
CA GLU A 576 18.79 95.05 -10.82
C GLU A 576 18.83 96.58 -10.81
N LYS A 577 17.66 97.21 -10.58
CA LYS A 577 17.58 98.65 -10.40
C LYS A 577 18.50 98.99 -9.23
N LYS A 578 19.69 99.49 -9.52
CA LYS A 578 20.52 100.19 -8.55
C LYS A 578 19.75 101.47 -8.24
N GLU A 579 18.90 101.42 -7.23
CA GLU A 579 18.52 102.65 -6.52
C GLU A 579 19.83 103.25 -6.03
N VAL A 580 20.29 104.25 -6.77
CA VAL A 580 21.26 105.22 -6.27
C VAL A 580 20.44 106.04 -5.28
N THR A 581 20.39 105.60 -4.03
CA THR A 581 20.02 106.48 -2.92
C THR A 581 21.15 107.49 -2.81
N ASP A 582 20.89 108.73 -3.21
CA ASP A 582 21.75 109.88 -2.94
C ASP A 582 21.92 109.98 -1.43
N THR A 583 23.05 109.52 -0.89
CA THR A 583 23.36 109.63 0.54
C THR A 583 23.90 111.00 0.92
N SER A 584 23.92 111.98 -0.01
CA SER A 584 24.37 113.33 0.30
C SER A 584 23.44 114.07 1.25
N GLU A 585 22.13 113.76 1.24
CA GLU A 585 21.14 114.38 2.14
C GLU A 585 21.14 113.73 3.54
N ASP A 586 21.36 112.42 3.64
CA ASP A 586 21.48 111.72 4.93
C ASP A 586 22.81 112.09 5.64
N GLU A 587 23.90 112.31 4.88
CA GLU A 587 25.15 112.85 5.42
C GLU A 587 25.02 114.32 5.85
N ALA A 588 24.22 115.13 5.15
CA ALA A 588 23.94 116.52 5.52
C ALA A 588 23.09 116.60 6.81
N HIS A 589 22.07 115.76 6.96
CA HIS A 589 21.27 115.69 8.20
C HIS A 589 22.06 115.15 9.39
N ALA A 590 23.00 114.22 9.17
CA ALA A 590 23.93 113.78 10.21
C ALA A 590 24.93 114.88 10.64
N GLN A 591 25.32 115.78 9.71
CA GLN A 591 26.14 116.95 10.02
C GLN A 591 25.34 118.05 10.72
N GLU A 592 24.10 118.32 10.32
CA GLU A 592 23.20 119.27 11.01
C GLU A 592 22.87 118.82 12.44
N HIS A 593 22.66 117.52 12.68
CA HIS A 593 22.50 116.97 14.03
C HIS A 593 23.75 117.19 14.90
N LYS A 594 24.96 117.09 14.33
CA LYS A 594 26.20 117.40 15.06
C LYS A 594 26.30 118.87 15.49
N VAL A 595 25.61 119.77 14.80
CA VAL A 595 25.62 121.22 15.08
C VAL A 595 24.43 121.65 15.96
N PHE A 596 23.24 121.08 15.75
CA PHE A 596 21.99 121.51 16.39
C PHE A 596 21.33 120.49 17.35
N GLY A 597 21.80 119.25 17.41
CA GLY A 597 21.41 118.24 18.41
C GLY A 597 20.00 117.63 18.28
N VAL A 598 19.36 117.73 17.10
CA VAL A 598 17.99 117.26 16.86
C VAL A 598 17.90 116.47 15.54
N TYR A 599 17.25 115.31 15.55
CA TYR A 599 16.91 114.50 14.38
C TYR A 599 15.51 114.84 13.87
N ILE A 600 15.34 115.01 12.56
CA ILE A 600 14.02 115.22 11.94
C ILE A 600 13.65 113.96 11.17
N ASP A 601 12.60 113.27 11.61
CA ASP A 601 12.17 112.02 10.97
C ASP A 601 11.45 112.30 9.63
N ARG A 602 11.89 111.64 8.56
CA ARG A 602 11.46 111.91 7.19
C ARG A 602 9.97 111.62 6.94
N ARG A 603 9.34 110.76 7.76
CA ARG A 603 7.91 110.43 7.65
C ARG A 603 6.98 111.36 8.41
N THR A 604 7.44 111.95 9.50
CA THR A 604 6.58 112.71 10.43
C THR A 604 6.95 114.20 10.50
N GLN A 605 8.12 114.61 9.98
CA GLN A 605 8.69 115.96 10.05
C GLN A 605 8.74 116.58 11.46
N MET A 606 8.71 115.76 12.50
CA MET A 606 8.78 116.21 13.88
C MET A 606 10.22 116.08 14.41
N PRO A 607 10.74 117.10 15.12
CA PRO A 607 12.07 117.04 15.73
C PRO A 607 12.10 116.10 16.94
N HIS A 608 13.08 115.18 16.96
CA HIS A 608 13.34 114.21 18.02
C HIS A 608 14.81 114.28 18.47
N THR A 609 15.09 114.02 19.74
CA THR A 609 16.46 114.09 20.30
C THR A 609 17.22 112.76 20.25
N GLU A 610 16.58 111.65 19.85
CA GLU A 610 17.15 110.29 19.86
C GLU A 610 16.99 109.60 18.49
N ALA A 611 17.96 108.74 18.13
CA ALA A 611 18.06 108.12 16.80
C ALA A 611 17.08 106.94 16.59
N PRO A 612 16.46 106.77 15.40
CA PRO A 612 15.44 105.75 15.16
C PRO A 612 15.99 104.32 14.98
N VAL A 613 15.25 103.31 15.47
CA VAL A 613 15.60 101.87 15.48
C VAL A 613 14.93 101.12 14.31
N ILE A 614 15.66 100.21 13.64
CA ILE A 614 15.19 99.41 12.49
C ILE A 614 15.18 97.90 12.86
N GLU A 615 14.05 97.19 12.71
CA GLU A 615 13.89 95.74 12.95
C GLU A 615 13.59 94.94 11.66
N GLU A 616 14.21 93.76 11.47
CA GLU A 616 13.98 92.82 10.34
C GLU A 616 13.19 91.55 10.76
N MET A 617 12.20 91.12 9.96
CA MET A 617 11.28 90.00 10.27
C MET A 617 11.66 88.61 9.69
N ARG A 618 11.52 87.57 10.52
CA ARG A 618 11.58 86.12 10.22
C ARG A 618 10.35 85.59 9.45
N ARG A 619 10.52 84.57 8.60
CA ARG A 619 9.44 83.76 8.00
C ARG A 619 9.36 82.36 8.63
N THR A 620 8.14 81.92 8.99
CA THR A 620 7.77 80.56 9.43
C THR A 620 6.66 80.01 8.54
N SER A 621 6.57 78.69 8.35
CA SER A 621 5.34 78.02 7.90
C SER A 621 5.28 76.57 8.40
N SER A 622 4.10 76.13 8.81
CA SER A 622 3.80 74.83 9.43
C SER A 622 2.46 74.23 8.92
N ALA A 623 2.43 72.88 8.86
CA ALA A 623 1.28 71.94 8.94
C ALA A 623 0.37 71.70 7.69
N PRO A 624 -0.34 70.54 7.52
CA PRO A 624 -0.79 69.60 8.58
C PRO A 624 -0.72 68.06 8.30
N ARG A 625 -1.11 67.29 9.35
CA ARG A 625 -1.20 65.82 9.49
C ARG A 625 -2.45 65.21 8.85
N LEU A 626 -2.37 63.94 8.42
CA LEU A 626 -3.47 62.97 8.43
C LEU A 626 -2.96 61.59 8.90
N VAL A 627 -3.73 60.97 9.81
CA VAL A 627 -3.50 59.65 10.39
C VAL A 627 -4.54 58.70 9.81
N THR A 628 -4.12 57.58 9.22
CA THR A 628 -4.92 56.34 9.21
C THR A 628 -4.00 55.14 9.37
N SER A 629 -4.48 54.23 10.22
CA SER A 629 -3.85 53.02 10.73
C SER A 629 -3.88 51.83 9.77
N ALA A 630 -3.02 50.86 10.12
CA ALA A 630 -3.22 49.41 10.02
C ALA A 630 -2.76 48.68 8.74
N SER A 631 -1.63 47.99 8.95
CA SER A 631 -1.50 46.53 8.86
C SER A 631 -0.82 45.91 7.64
N SER A 632 0.25 45.20 7.99
CA SER A 632 0.69 43.91 7.49
C SER A 632 1.64 43.85 6.27
N ARG A 633 2.84 43.41 6.65
CA ARG A 633 3.61 42.28 6.11
C ARG A 633 4.38 42.45 4.80
N VAL A 634 5.71 42.36 5.00
CA VAL A 634 6.65 41.42 4.37
C VAL A 634 6.88 41.56 2.86
N ALA A 635 8.05 42.09 2.48
CA ALA A 635 9.14 41.34 1.85
C ALA A 635 10.14 42.27 1.13
N SER A 636 11.43 42.04 1.42
CA SER A 636 12.70 42.32 0.73
C SER A 636 12.64 42.73 -0.77
N PRO A 637 13.64 43.48 -1.28
CA PRO A 637 14.93 42.84 -1.65
C PRO A 637 16.17 43.70 -1.41
N ALA A 638 17.27 43.04 -1.05
CA ALA A 638 18.63 43.52 -1.30
C ALA A 638 19.42 42.42 -2.03
N SER A 639 19.84 42.74 -3.25
CA SER A 639 20.95 42.09 -3.97
C SER A 639 22.27 42.78 -3.54
N PRO A 640 23.47 42.38 -4.03
CA PRO A 640 24.03 41.05 -4.30
C PRO A 640 25.39 40.84 -3.58
N GLY A 641 25.91 39.60 -3.55
CA GLY A 641 27.33 39.36 -3.88
C GLY A 641 28.28 38.72 -2.86
N VAL A 642 28.67 37.47 -3.16
CA VAL A 642 30.04 36.90 -3.25
C VAL A 642 30.89 36.71 -1.97
N SER A 643 31.16 35.43 -1.67
CA SER A 643 32.50 34.79 -1.57
C SER A 643 32.94 34.16 -0.24
N SER A 644 33.63 33.03 -0.42
CA SER A 644 34.70 32.44 0.41
C SER A 644 34.26 31.65 1.65
N MET A 645 34.23 30.31 1.61
CA MET A 645 35.33 29.34 1.75
C MET A 645 35.78 29.06 3.20
N ARG A 646 35.77 27.75 3.53
CA ARG A 646 36.47 27.02 4.61
C ARG A 646 36.04 27.41 6.03
N THR A 647 35.80 26.49 6.94
CA THR A 647 36.49 25.23 7.29
C THR A 647 35.52 24.20 7.83
#